data_AF-A0A2V3HS73-F1
#
_entry.id   AF-A0A2V3HS73-F1
#
_cell.length_a   1.000
_cell.length_b   1.000
_cell.length_c   1.000
_cell.angle_alpha   90.00
_cell.angle_beta   90.00
_cell.angle_gamma   90.00
#
_symmetry.space_group_name_H-M   'P 1'
#
loop_
_entity.id
_entity.type
_entity.pdbx_description
1 polymer ?
#
loop_
_entity_poly.entity_id
_entity_poly.type
_entity_poly.pdbx_seq_one_letter_code
_entity_poly.pdbx_strand_id
1 'polypeptide(L)'
;DGLFDDWESIPVVYADPAGDGTDEDFSMLKIANDNDFMFFSIEFHDGEHLMQNWNDIHLYLDTDAEVNTGLPVHGIGAELDWCFGCRSGYFYIMDGIIEISQNDLTLRIAPTITGERFEIAISRSSAILTMDGTQEPTTIKIVLQGGGEAPDILPDEPGGIEYEFDSTPVPSPEIITLEKNEMEHLRILSYNVRQNGLFDSGRQARFERIIKALEPDIMGFQEAYDDNDTNDVNDIEALFEDWFPEVNWHVSSEWNGNFVVSRYPILHQGNHSWRSMGVLLDTEEDLGTPLFFINSHFSCCDANDNRQEQVDELMGFVRDLKNGLGPFTLEYGTPIVHVGDFNLVGYRQQLTTLTDGDIVDEASYGIDFLPDWDDSPLTDLFSRQTHIRMGYTWRKDNSEWNPGKLDYILYTDSVLEPVKHFVLNTLEMSEEDLSFYNLNSEDTKKASDHLPRVMDIAEDPEELTWVWPDQLPPQDDDIMGDSYLDISGTIAPLSNITATWYASISIRDDYGTDLLPDRELGVRAQIDQHLGDGDGWLSIPEIADFVTLVENARNLTDSEDSGCCLIDYSSMHSVKGTDITVIPPANGSVDSNGSWGWIEDASLIGTTDGRSTRILDIPRVGGVIEEIPLRVTLPGFWEFRYSAMLEIIEGEPNNFTVFRHQAPVASDIRITLGKNQPPNAFFTRETGGSVIPLALQTAYSGQCTDSVLDDTQLWWTVHRNGTKVFETQHENLVFTASELNYSDGEVATVNLHCLDSFSASGTATENIVIDGLDPTWEATFELLGDENSTGLDAGSTHLEVPSGSYIDFTFSASDVGGLPVAIEVTSDKSESWRHSGNDLLQFTDRFSQSGEVNGMHLNVTERHEAKEPSEYNLSLMVTDDAWNTVTHDWVFVISDGLGPTIIPDIIANGTPISPESPARAGDSMILSLTDSFDDLDAIVDVVWEVRVNGTAIAEGAMWAEVEKLPLSITEPGIHLIHILAWDTAGNMEEISFGLAVSPARGVYISLLQHVMVGDPIEGEEITIIATLQNTGADLAAGMLCSGSGCSDEVIVNAADSVGPGVFNVSLVLNLKGTAPIDLRFEWISDSAGMSGVVHIENDYVVEPQWQAPMQVLLGVLTVLMLLAWGAHRLWGQESQKP
;
A
#
# COMPACT_ATOMS: atom_id res chain seq x y z
N ASP A 1 -20.17 -29.31 6.40
CA ASP A 1 -20.11 -30.79 6.25
C ASP A 1 -18.83 -31.44 6.78
N GLY A 2 -17.85 -30.68 7.25
CA GLY A 2 -16.55 -31.22 7.67
C GLY A 2 -15.56 -31.49 6.52
N LEU A 3 -15.85 -31.00 5.31
CA LEU A 3 -14.91 -30.97 4.17
C LEU A 3 -14.16 -29.63 4.05
N PHE A 4 -14.61 -28.59 4.74
CA PHE A 4 -13.92 -27.31 4.95
C PHE A 4 -13.57 -26.45 3.73
N ASP A 5 -13.70 -26.94 2.50
CA ASP A 5 -13.42 -26.20 1.27
C ASP A 5 -14.27 -24.92 1.15
N ASP A 6 -15.54 -24.99 1.57
CA ASP A 6 -16.47 -23.86 1.57
C ASP A 6 -16.06 -22.73 2.53
N TRP A 7 -15.19 -23.02 3.50
CA TRP A 7 -14.64 -22.04 4.42
C TRP A 7 -13.40 -21.31 3.93
N GLU A 8 -12.79 -21.70 2.79
CA GLU A 8 -11.59 -21.04 2.27
C GLU A 8 -11.85 -19.57 1.93
N SER A 9 -12.99 -19.31 1.28
CA SER A 9 -13.44 -17.96 0.90
C SER A 9 -13.97 -17.13 2.08
N ILE A 10 -14.28 -17.76 3.21
CA ILE A 10 -14.80 -17.07 4.39
C ILE A 10 -13.65 -16.39 5.15
N PRO A 11 -13.73 -15.07 5.41
CA PRO A 11 -12.69 -14.36 6.15
C PRO A 11 -12.49 -14.89 7.56
N VAL A 12 -11.24 -14.82 8.01
CA VAL A 12 -10.88 -15.03 9.42
C VAL A 12 -11.48 -13.91 10.26
N VAL A 13 -12.40 -14.26 11.16
CA VAL A 13 -12.99 -13.29 12.09
C VAL A 13 -12.01 -13.03 13.24
N TYR A 14 -11.30 -14.08 13.67
CA TYR A 14 -10.24 -13.95 14.66
C TYR A 14 -9.16 -15.01 14.46
N ALA A 15 -7.91 -14.58 14.58
CA ALA A 15 -6.73 -15.46 14.58
C ALA A 15 -6.11 -15.35 15.97
N ASP A 16 -6.04 -16.48 16.64
CA ASP A 16 -5.66 -16.59 18.04
C ASP A 16 -4.17 -16.96 18.15
N PRO A 17 -3.41 -16.40 19.11
CA PRO A 17 -2.00 -16.73 19.28
C PRO A 17 -1.80 -18.21 19.62
N ALA A 18 -0.59 -18.72 19.40
CA ALA A 18 -0.25 -20.08 19.84
C ALA A 18 0.37 -20.06 21.24
N GLY A 19 0.03 -21.05 22.07
CA GLY A 19 0.70 -21.37 23.33
C GLY A 19 0.25 -20.55 24.55
N ASP A 20 -0.92 -19.95 24.49
CA ASP A 20 -1.69 -19.39 25.61
C ASP A 20 -2.74 -20.38 26.16
N GLY A 21 -3.10 -21.42 25.41
CA GLY A 21 -3.79 -22.62 25.88
C GLY A 21 -2.88 -23.74 26.38
N THR A 22 -3.43 -24.67 27.18
CA THR A 22 -2.69 -25.86 27.64
C THR A 22 -3.13 -27.16 26.98
N ASP A 23 -4.45 -27.40 26.92
CA ASP A 23 -5.03 -28.64 26.40
C ASP A 23 -5.73 -28.35 25.07
N GLU A 24 -6.61 -27.35 25.04
CA GLU A 24 -7.18 -26.77 23.83
C GLU A 24 -6.54 -25.40 23.55
N ASP A 25 -5.82 -25.26 22.44
CA ASP A 25 -5.16 -24.03 21.95
C ASP A 25 -5.83 -23.65 20.63
N PHE A 26 -6.76 -22.70 20.67
CA PHE A 26 -7.50 -22.26 19.49
C PHE A 26 -6.54 -21.55 18.52
N SER A 27 -6.80 -21.68 17.23
CA SER A 27 -6.00 -21.04 16.18
C SER A 27 -6.83 -20.04 15.41
N MET A 28 -8.01 -20.47 14.96
CA MET A 28 -8.78 -19.67 14.02
C MET A 28 -10.27 -19.83 14.25
N LEU A 29 -10.97 -18.69 14.26
CA LEU A 29 -12.42 -18.63 14.21
C LEU A 29 -12.86 -17.95 12.93
N LYS A 30 -13.64 -18.67 12.12
CA LYS A 30 -14.41 -18.13 11.00
C LYS A 30 -15.90 -18.25 11.31
N ILE A 31 -16.68 -17.28 10.87
CA ILE A 31 -18.13 -17.25 11.08
C ILE A 31 -18.80 -16.85 9.76
N ALA A 32 -19.87 -17.56 9.41
CA ALA A 32 -20.73 -17.27 8.27
C ALA A 32 -22.19 -17.53 8.63
N ASN A 33 -23.14 -17.08 7.82
CA ASN A 33 -24.54 -17.45 7.99
C ASN A 33 -25.26 -17.57 6.65
N ASP A 34 -26.23 -18.48 6.59
CA ASP A 34 -27.25 -18.50 5.54
C ASP A 34 -28.59 -18.03 6.11
N ASN A 35 -29.70 -18.26 5.40
CA ASN A 35 -31.03 -17.85 5.86
C ASN A 35 -31.51 -18.60 7.12
N ASP A 36 -31.01 -19.82 7.36
CA ASP A 36 -31.53 -20.75 8.34
C ASP A 36 -30.55 -21.02 9.49
N PHE A 37 -29.24 -20.98 9.23
CA PHE A 37 -28.17 -21.33 10.15
C PHE A 37 -27.07 -20.27 10.20
N MET A 38 -26.49 -20.13 11.40
CA MET A 38 -25.19 -19.53 11.63
C MET A 38 -24.17 -20.64 11.75
N PHE A 39 -23.04 -20.47 11.08
CA PHE A 39 -21.97 -21.45 11.03
C PHE A 39 -20.70 -20.92 11.67
N PHE A 40 -19.92 -21.80 12.27
CA PHE A 40 -18.60 -21.56 12.82
C PHE A 40 -17.62 -22.58 12.27
N SER A 41 -16.43 -22.14 11.89
CA SER A 41 -15.26 -23.01 11.71
C SER A 41 -14.26 -22.69 12.81
N ILE A 42 -13.98 -23.68 13.65
CA ILE A 42 -13.03 -23.62 14.77
C ILE A 42 -11.84 -24.52 14.42
N GLU A 43 -10.64 -23.96 14.51
CA GLU A 43 -9.37 -24.64 14.29
C GLU A 43 -8.48 -24.53 15.52
N PHE A 44 -7.60 -25.52 15.74
CA PHE A 44 -6.66 -25.57 16.86
C PHE A 44 -5.21 -25.56 16.35
N HIS A 45 -4.27 -24.99 17.12
CA HIS A 45 -2.84 -24.98 16.74
C HIS A 45 -2.19 -26.36 16.83
N ASP A 46 -2.59 -27.15 17.83
CA ASP A 46 -1.96 -28.43 18.13
C ASP A 46 -2.99 -29.52 18.50
N GLY A 47 -2.79 -30.70 17.92
CA GLY A 47 -3.46 -31.94 18.30
C GLY A 47 -4.88 -32.11 17.75
N GLU A 48 -5.34 -33.37 17.73
CA GLU A 48 -6.72 -33.68 17.38
C GLU A 48 -7.63 -33.64 18.61
N HIS A 49 -8.73 -32.91 18.49
CA HIS A 49 -9.78 -32.80 19.51
C HIS A 49 -11.00 -33.57 19.06
N LEU A 50 -11.92 -33.92 19.96
CA LEU A 50 -13.24 -34.46 19.59
C LEU A 50 -14.29 -33.43 19.96
N MET A 51 -14.81 -32.61 19.04
CA MET A 51 -15.67 -31.50 19.45
C MET A 51 -16.89 -31.93 20.28
N GLN A 52 -17.53 -33.05 19.95
CA GLN A 52 -18.74 -33.52 20.65
C GLN A 52 -18.51 -34.27 21.99
N ASN A 53 -17.26 -34.49 22.44
CA ASN A 53 -16.94 -35.21 23.68
C ASN A 53 -15.48 -34.98 24.14
N TRP A 54 -15.09 -35.42 25.35
CA TRP A 54 -13.68 -35.38 25.82
C TRP A 54 -13.02 -33.99 25.89
N ASN A 55 -13.81 -32.92 25.87
CA ASN A 55 -13.35 -31.54 26.04
C ASN A 55 -14.28 -30.79 27.02
N ASP A 56 -13.84 -29.63 27.47
CA ASP A 56 -14.64 -28.68 28.26
C ASP A 56 -14.71 -27.33 27.53
N ILE A 57 -14.87 -27.37 26.20
CA ILE A 57 -14.94 -26.17 25.36
C ILE A 57 -16.32 -25.55 25.49
N HIS A 58 -16.35 -24.28 25.87
CA HIS A 58 -17.55 -23.46 25.98
C HIS A 58 -17.67 -22.45 24.83
N LEU A 59 -18.85 -22.38 24.23
CA LEU A 59 -19.29 -21.30 23.34
C LEU A 59 -20.24 -20.38 24.10
N TYR A 60 -19.82 -19.12 24.27
CA TYR A 60 -20.66 -18.07 24.82
C TYR A 60 -21.14 -17.14 23.72
N LEU A 61 -22.46 -16.89 23.67
CA LEU A 61 -23.06 -15.91 22.74
C LEU A 61 -23.85 -14.86 23.52
N ASP A 62 -23.48 -13.60 23.32
CA ASP A 62 -24.28 -12.42 23.63
C ASP A 62 -25.15 -12.15 22.39
N THR A 63 -26.44 -12.41 22.53
CA THR A 63 -27.39 -12.48 21.42
C THR A 63 -28.16 -11.18 21.22
N ASP A 64 -28.26 -10.33 22.25
CA ASP A 64 -28.92 -9.03 22.20
C ASP A 64 -27.95 -7.83 22.15
N ALA A 65 -26.64 -8.12 22.15
CA ALA A 65 -25.53 -7.18 22.11
C ALA A 65 -25.51 -6.20 23.30
N GLU A 66 -26.08 -6.59 24.45
CA GLU A 66 -26.13 -5.79 25.67
C GLU A 66 -25.30 -6.44 26.79
N VAL A 67 -24.17 -5.81 27.13
CA VAL A 67 -23.23 -6.32 28.16
C VAL A 67 -23.83 -6.50 29.57
N ASN A 68 -25.01 -5.92 29.84
CA ASN A 68 -25.68 -5.97 31.14
C ASN A 68 -26.79 -7.05 31.22
N THR A 69 -27.07 -7.76 30.13
CA THR A 69 -27.97 -8.92 30.07
C THR A 69 -27.14 -10.22 30.10
N GLY A 70 -27.82 -11.37 30.23
CA GLY A 70 -27.14 -12.66 30.27
C GLY A 70 -26.17 -12.92 31.45
N LEU A 71 -25.23 -13.83 31.21
CA LEU A 71 -24.11 -14.21 32.07
C LEU A 71 -22.91 -13.29 31.78
N PRO A 72 -22.39 -12.54 32.77
CA PRO A 72 -21.19 -11.74 32.56
C PRO A 72 -19.95 -12.64 32.41
N VAL A 73 -19.41 -12.72 31.20
CA VAL A 73 -18.25 -13.55 30.84
C VAL A 73 -17.33 -12.75 29.90
N HIS A 74 -16.03 -12.69 30.22
CA HIS A 74 -14.99 -12.06 29.39
C HIS A 74 -15.37 -10.71 28.72
N GLY A 75 -16.12 -9.85 29.42
CA GLY A 75 -16.53 -8.53 28.92
C GLY A 75 -17.80 -8.49 28.06
N ILE A 76 -18.52 -9.60 27.90
CA ILE A 76 -19.85 -9.70 27.25
C ILE A 76 -20.94 -10.13 28.25
N GLY A 77 -22.21 -9.91 27.88
CA GLY A 77 -23.38 -10.44 28.59
C GLY A 77 -23.96 -11.62 27.83
N ALA A 78 -23.50 -12.85 28.11
CA ALA A 78 -23.85 -14.00 27.27
C ALA A 78 -25.22 -14.60 27.63
N GLU A 79 -26.15 -14.61 26.68
CA GLU A 79 -27.41 -15.35 26.81
C GLU A 79 -27.21 -16.85 26.62
N LEU A 80 -26.26 -17.28 25.78
CA LEU A 80 -25.91 -18.69 25.61
C LEU A 80 -24.60 -19.03 26.33
N ASP A 81 -24.61 -20.15 27.04
CA ASP A 81 -23.42 -20.89 27.45
C ASP A 81 -23.60 -22.34 26.97
N TRP A 82 -22.82 -22.79 25.98
CA TRP A 82 -22.89 -24.15 25.46
C TRP A 82 -21.57 -24.88 25.66
N CYS A 83 -21.58 -25.99 26.40
CA CYS A 83 -20.42 -26.87 26.55
C CYS A 83 -20.48 -28.02 25.53
N PHE A 84 -19.52 -28.05 24.59
CA PHE A 84 -19.53 -29.04 23.52
C PHE A 84 -19.29 -30.47 24.02
N GLY A 85 -18.24 -30.70 24.80
CA GLY A 85 -17.94 -32.03 25.35
C GLY A 85 -18.95 -32.52 26.39
N CYS A 86 -19.64 -31.61 27.07
CA CYS A 86 -20.74 -31.93 28.00
C CYS A 86 -22.05 -32.30 27.27
N ARG A 87 -22.21 -31.85 26.01
CA ARG A 87 -23.43 -31.98 25.20
C ARG A 87 -24.65 -31.29 25.83
N SER A 88 -24.44 -30.22 26.59
CA SER A 88 -25.49 -29.45 27.26
C SER A 88 -25.09 -27.99 27.43
N GLY A 89 -26.07 -27.13 27.69
CA GLY A 89 -25.83 -25.71 27.91
C GLY A 89 -26.91 -25.03 28.73
N TYR A 90 -26.77 -23.71 28.86
CA TYR A 90 -27.68 -22.84 29.59
C TYR A 90 -28.09 -21.63 28.74
N PHE A 91 -29.36 -21.26 28.84
CA PHE A 91 -29.94 -20.05 28.27
C PHE A 91 -30.32 -19.08 29.40
N TYR A 92 -29.68 -17.89 29.41
CA TYR A 92 -29.82 -16.87 30.44
C TYR A 92 -30.80 -15.78 29.98
N ILE A 93 -31.92 -15.62 30.68
CA ILE A 93 -32.93 -14.60 30.39
C ILE A 93 -33.33 -13.86 31.67
N MET A 94 -34.03 -12.72 31.52
CA MET A 94 -34.49 -11.92 32.67
C MET A 94 -35.30 -12.72 33.71
N ASP A 95 -36.03 -13.76 33.28
CA ASP A 95 -36.91 -14.57 34.13
C ASP A 95 -36.21 -15.79 34.78
N GLY A 96 -34.92 -16.05 34.48
CA GLY A 96 -34.15 -17.13 35.08
C GLY A 96 -33.11 -17.78 34.14
N ILE A 97 -32.58 -18.93 34.54
CA ILE A 97 -31.65 -19.76 33.76
C ILE A 97 -32.39 -21.03 33.33
N ILE A 98 -32.33 -21.36 32.04
CA ILE A 98 -32.95 -22.55 31.46
C ILE A 98 -31.83 -23.50 31.01
N GLU A 99 -31.90 -24.76 31.38
CA GLU A 99 -31.00 -25.81 30.86
C GLU A 99 -31.49 -26.22 29.46
N ILE A 100 -30.57 -26.28 28.50
CA ILE A 100 -30.86 -26.55 27.10
C ILE A 100 -30.05 -27.75 26.58
N SER A 101 -30.57 -28.35 25.52
CA SER A 101 -29.97 -29.45 24.78
C SER A 101 -29.65 -29.04 23.34
N GLN A 102 -28.95 -29.90 22.61
CA GLN A 102 -28.54 -29.59 21.24
C GLN A 102 -29.73 -29.32 20.29
N ASN A 103 -30.88 -29.96 20.54
CA ASN A 103 -32.06 -29.79 19.68
C ASN A 103 -32.68 -28.40 19.85
N ASP A 104 -32.49 -27.74 21.00
CA ASP A 104 -32.98 -26.38 21.25
C ASP A 104 -32.21 -25.34 20.40
N LEU A 105 -30.96 -25.64 20.08
CA LEU A 105 -30.11 -24.88 19.15
C LEU A 105 -30.24 -25.36 17.69
N THR A 106 -30.86 -26.53 17.47
CA THR A 106 -30.74 -27.28 16.21
C THR A 106 -29.27 -27.45 15.81
N LEU A 107 -28.42 -27.80 16.78
CA LEU A 107 -26.98 -27.85 16.62
C LEU A 107 -26.55 -28.94 15.63
N ARG A 108 -25.57 -28.63 14.78
CA ARG A 108 -24.89 -29.59 13.91
C ARG A 108 -23.40 -29.44 14.10
N ILE A 109 -22.68 -30.56 14.13
CA ILE A 109 -21.21 -30.57 14.28
C ILE A 109 -20.64 -31.60 13.31
N ALA A 110 -19.59 -31.21 12.58
CA ALA A 110 -18.80 -32.10 11.75
C ALA A 110 -17.31 -31.76 11.87
N PRO A 111 -16.40 -32.74 11.77
CA PRO A 111 -16.67 -34.19 11.76
C PRO A 111 -17.13 -34.72 13.13
N THR A 112 -17.56 -35.98 13.18
CA THR A 112 -17.93 -36.69 14.44
C THR A 112 -16.76 -37.42 15.10
N ILE A 113 -15.61 -37.47 14.43
CA ILE A 113 -14.36 -38.07 14.90
C ILE A 113 -13.39 -36.98 15.38
N THR A 114 -12.25 -37.40 15.93
CA THR A 114 -11.17 -36.49 16.28
C THR A 114 -10.68 -35.71 15.05
N GLY A 115 -10.24 -34.47 15.25
CA GLY A 115 -9.72 -33.63 14.18
C GLY A 115 -9.16 -32.32 14.72
N GLU A 116 -8.45 -31.60 13.85
CA GLU A 116 -7.82 -30.31 14.18
C GLU A 116 -8.75 -29.13 13.84
N ARG A 117 -9.83 -29.41 13.10
CA ARG A 117 -10.80 -28.42 12.64
C ARG A 117 -12.22 -28.97 12.72
N PHE A 118 -13.15 -28.11 13.08
CA PHE A 118 -14.56 -28.43 13.23
C PHE A 118 -15.45 -27.35 12.66
N GLU A 119 -16.56 -27.81 12.09
CA GLU A 119 -17.64 -26.97 11.62
C GLU A 119 -18.85 -27.18 12.52
N ILE A 120 -19.45 -26.08 12.96
CA ILE A 120 -20.61 -26.06 13.84
C ILE A 120 -21.70 -25.19 13.22
N ALA A 121 -22.94 -25.65 13.23
CA ALA A 121 -24.09 -24.86 12.79
C ALA A 121 -25.15 -24.74 13.89
N ILE A 122 -25.67 -23.53 14.11
CA ILE A 122 -26.76 -23.20 15.03
C ILE A 122 -27.89 -22.56 14.23
N SER A 123 -29.13 -23.01 14.44
CA SER A 123 -30.28 -22.45 13.73
C SER A 123 -30.54 -21.00 14.16
N ARG A 124 -30.66 -20.10 13.19
CA ARG A 124 -31.04 -18.69 13.36
C ARG A 124 -32.44 -18.53 13.93
N SER A 125 -33.29 -19.53 13.75
CA SER A 125 -34.64 -19.59 14.31
C SER A 125 -34.71 -20.24 15.69
N SER A 126 -33.55 -20.62 16.27
CA SER A 126 -33.51 -21.12 17.64
C SER A 126 -34.07 -20.09 18.63
N ALA A 127 -34.70 -20.58 19.69
CA ALA A 127 -35.25 -19.74 20.75
C ALA A 127 -34.15 -18.87 21.41
N ILE A 128 -32.92 -19.34 21.41
CA ILE A 128 -31.77 -18.64 21.99
C ILE A 128 -31.40 -17.42 21.12
N LEU A 129 -31.12 -17.61 19.83
CA LEU A 129 -30.73 -16.50 18.96
C LEU A 129 -31.84 -15.46 18.74
N THR A 130 -33.10 -15.89 18.77
CA THR A 130 -34.28 -15.00 18.61
C THR A 130 -34.80 -14.43 19.93
N MET A 131 -34.19 -14.77 21.06
CA MET A 131 -34.68 -14.43 22.41
C MET A 131 -36.16 -14.77 22.60
N ASP A 132 -36.52 -16.04 22.44
CA ASP A 132 -37.90 -16.56 22.45
C ASP A 132 -38.83 -15.84 21.44
N GLY A 133 -38.28 -15.47 20.28
CA GLY A 133 -38.99 -14.73 19.22
C GLY A 133 -39.27 -13.26 19.55
N THR A 134 -38.60 -12.70 20.55
CA THR A 134 -38.74 -11.26 20.89
C THR A 134 -37.87 -10.36 20.03
N GLN A 135 -36.86 -10.91 19.36
CA GLN A 135 -35.99 -10.19 18.44
C GLN A 135 -35.61 -11.04 17.23
N GLU A 136 -35.07 -10.37 16.22
CA GLU A 136 -34.35 -11.00 15.12
C GLU A 136 -32.85 -10.84 15.36
N PRO A 137 -32.04 -11.92 15.28
CA PRO A 137 -30.60 -11.82 15.48
C PRO A 137 -29.97 -10.98 14.35
N THR A 138 -29.35 -9.86 14.71
CA THR A 138 -28.73 -8.91 13.77
C THR A 138 -27.24 -8.74 14.05
N THR A 139 -26.89 -8.58 15.32
CA THR A 139 -25.50 -8.53 15.78
C THR A 139 -25.38 -9.38 17.03
N ILE A 140 -24.30 -10.15 17.14
CA ILE A 140 -24.00 -10.97 18.31
C ILE A 140 -22.54 -10.77 18.73
N LYS A 141 -22.20 -11.17 19.95
CA LYS A 141 -20.80 -11.30 20.36
C LYS A 141 -20.47 -12.70 20.82
N ILE A 142 -19.29 -13.16 20.44
CA ILE A 142 -18.82 -14.53 20.64
C ILE A 142 -17.60 -14.54 21.55
N VAL A 143 -17.57 -15.48 22.48
CA VAL A 143 -16.37 -15.90 23.21
C VAL A 143 -16.31 -17.42 23.19
N LEU A 144 -15.17 -17.98 22.81
CA LEU A 144 -14.82 -19.38 23.00
C LEU A 144 -13.87 -19.49 24.18
N GLN A 145 -14.03 -20.54 24.98
CA GLN A 145 -13.16 -20.81 26.12
C GLN A 145 -12.86 -22.30 26.18
N GLY A 146 -11.58 -22.66 26.29
CA GLY A 146 -11.10 -24.03 26.49
C GLY A 146 -11.31 -24.54 27.92
N GLY A 147 -10.83 -25.74 28.18
CA GLY A 147 -10.85 -26.37 29.49
C GLY A 147 -9.61 -26.06 30.35
N GLY A 148 -9.63 -26.49 31.62
CA GLY A 148 -8.45 -26.49 32.48
C GLY A 148 -8.33 -25.33 33.48
N GLU A 149 -7.20 -25.28 34.21
CA GLU A 149 -6.93 -24.24 35.23
C GLU A 149 -6.48 -22.89 34.63
N ALA A 150 -5.93 -22.93 33.41
CA ALA A 150 -5.56 -21.77 32.61
C ALA A 150 -6.10 -22.01 31.19
N PRO A 151 -7.43 -21.90 31.01
CA PRO A 151 -8.04 -22.16 29.72
C PRO A 151 -7.63 -21.08 28.74
N ASP A 152 -7.47 -21.49 27.49
CA ASP A 152 -7.45 -20.56 26.37
C ASP A 152 -8.80 -19.84 26.26
N ILE A 153 -8.77 -18.56 25.90
CA ILE A 153 -9.95 -17.72 25.68
C ILE A 153 -9.79 -16.97 24.38
N LEU A 154 -10.70 -17.23 23.43
CA LEU A 154 -10.76 -16.56 22.14
C LEU A 154 -11.98 -15.62 22.13
N PRO A 155 -11.82 -14.29 21.99
CA PRO A 155 -10.55 -13.57 21.90
C PRO A 155 -9.89 -13.35 23.27
N ASP A 156 -8.59 -13.13 23.25
CA ASP A 156 -7.73 -12.88 24.41
C ASP A 156 -8.12 -11.60 25.21
N GLU A 157 -8.62 -10.60 24.49
CA GLU A 157 -9.02 -9.30 25.02
C GLU A 157 -10.52 -9.24 25.35
N PRO A 158 -10.90 -8.62 26.49
CA PRO A 158 -12.28 -8.59 26.93
C PRO A 158 -13.17 -7.77 26.01
N GLY A 159 -14.39 -8.26 25.79
CA GLY A 159 -15.42 -7.60 24.97
C GLY A 159 -16.01 -8.48 23.87
N GLY A 160 -15.44 -9.67 23.66
CA GLY A 160 -15.89 -10.66 22.67
C GLY A 160 -15.66 -10.23 21.22
N ILE A 161 -15.83 -11.18 20.31
CA ILE A 161 -15.80 -10.94 18.86
C ILE A 161 -17.20 -10.55 18.41
N GLU A 162 -17.36 -9.36 17.84
CA GLU A 162 -18.63 -8.91 17.28
C GLU A 162 -18.84 -9.49 15.88
N TYR A 163 -20.00 -10.07 15.64
CA TYR A 163 -20.43 -10.57 14.33
C TYR A 163 -21.76 -9.96 13.94
N GLU A 164 -21.80 -9.31 12.78
CA GLU A 164 -23.03 -8.81 12.16
C GLU A 164 -23.51 -9.84 11.13
N PHE A 165 -24.77 -10.26 11.24
CA PHE A 165 -25.34 -11.24 10.31
C PHE A 165 -25.39 -10.67 8.90
N ASP A 166 -24.86 -11.42 7.93
CA ASP A 166 -25.03 -11.09 6.53
C ASP A 166 -26.52 -11.22 6.17
N SER A 167 -27.09 -10.12 5.70
CA SER A 167 -28.49 -10.03 5.28
C SER A 167 -28.71 -10.47 3.84
N THR A 168 -27.64 -10.78 3.10
CA THR A 168 -27.69 -11.28 1.73
C THR A 168 -28.36 -12.64 1.70
N PRO A 169 -29.51 -12.79 1.01
CA PRO A 169 -30.20 -14.06 0.97
C PRO A 169 -29.35 -15.11 0.26
N VAL A 170 -29.04 -16.20 0.96
CA VAL A 170 -28.35 -17.35 0.37
C VAL A 170 -29.39 -18.18 -0.41
N PRO A 171 -29.12 -18.56 -1.68
CA PRO A 171 -30.05 -19.40 -2.44
C PRO A 171 -30.33 -20.72 -1.72
N SER A 172 -31.56 -21.21 -1.80
CA SER A 172 -31.86 -22.58 -1.34
C SER A 172 -30.93 -23.58 -2.03
N PRO A 173 -30.53 -24.67 -1.36
CA PRO A 173 -29.70 -25.69 -2.00
C PRO A 173 -30.38 -26.22 -3.25
N GLU A 174 -29.57 -26.55 -4.26
CA GLU A 174 -30.05 -27.28 -5.42
C GLU A 174 -30.71 -28.59 -4.94
N ILE A 175 -31.86 -28.96 -5.52
CA ILE A 175 -32.54 -30.17 -5.13
C ILE A 175 -31.89 -31.35 -5.86
N ILE A 176 -31.44 -32.36 -5.11
CA ILE A 176 -30.99 -33.62 -5.71
C ILE A 176 -32.24 -34.48 -5.94
N THR A 177 -32.57 -34.69 -7.22
CA THR A 177 -33.70 -35.54 -7.62
C THR A 177 -33.40 -37.02 -7.33
N LEU A 178 -34.44 -37.83 -7.12
CA LEU A 178 -34.25 -39.23 -6.71
C LEU A 178 -34.05 -40.17 -7.89
N GLU A 179 -34.41 -39.82 -9.12
CA GLU A 179 -34.22 -40.69 -10.28
C GLU A 179 -32.75 -40.93 -10.57
N LYS A 180 -32.42 -42.04 -11.24
CA LYS A 180 -31.08 -42.20 -11.82
C LYS A 180 -30.90 -41.20 -12.96
N ASN A 181 -29.67 -40.76 -13.19
CA ASN A 181 -29.36 -39.90 -14.33
C ASN A 181 -29.55 -40.68 -15.65
N GLU A 182 -29.08 -41.92 -15.70
CA GLU A 182 -29.31 -42.88 -16.79
C GLU A 182 -29.82 -44.20 -16.20
N MET A 183 -30.63 -44.94 -16.96
CA MET A 183 -31.27 -46.16 -16.45
C MET A 183 -30.28 -47.32 -16.30
N GLU A 184 -29.18 -47.25 -17.04
CA GLU A 184 -28.08 -48.20 -17.09
C GLU A 184 -27.15 -48.09 -15.87
N HIS A 185 -27.15 -46.95 -15.16
CA HIS A 185 -26.34 -46.79 -13.95
C HIS A 185 -26.78 -47.75 -12.86
N LEU A 186 -25.82 -48.36 -12.18
CA LEU A 186 -26.06 -49.26 -11.05
C LEU A 186 -26.24 -48.42 -9.79
N ARG A 187 -27.34 -48.58 -9.07
CA ARG A 187 -27.62 -47.87 -7.81
C ARG A 187 -27.36 -48.72 -6.58
N ILE A 188 -26.53 -48.21 -5.70
CA ILE A 188 -26.20 -48.75 -4.39
C ILE A 188 -26.93 -47.96 -3.30
N LEU A 189 -27.53 -48.68 -2.35
CA LEU A 189 -28.14 -48.12 -1.14
C LEU A 189 -27.46 -48.70 0.10
N SER A 190 -27.00 -47.82 1.00
CA SER A 190 -26.64 -48.19 2.37
C SER A 190 -27.71 -47.67 3.32
N TYR A 191 -28.24 -48.54 4.19
CA TYR A 191 -29.27 -48.13 5.14
C TYR A 191 -29.31 -48.95 6.43
N ASN A 192 -28.97 -48.32 7.56
CA ASN A 192 -29.23 -48.91 8.88
C ASN A 192 -30.73 -48.79 9.19
N VAL A 193 -31.40 -49.95 9.34
CA VAL A 193 -32.86 -50.01 9.45
C VAL A 193 -33.36 -49.90 10.89
N ARG A 194 -32.44 -49.76 11.85
CA ARG A 194 -32.66 -49.66 13.29
C ARG A 194 -33.52 -50.79 13.82
N GLN A 195 -32.92 -51.78 14.50
CA GLN A 195 -33.64 -52.86 15.18
C GLN A 195 -34.74 -53.51 14.31
N ASN A 196 -34.36 -54.13 13.20
CA ASN A 196 -35.23 -54.91 12.32
C ASN A 196 -36.40 -54.14 11.68
N GLY A 197 -36.20 -52.85 11.38
CA GLY A 197 -37.27 -51.96 10.93
C GLY A 197 -37.98 -52.35 9.63
N LEU A 198 -37.33 -53.12 8.76
CA LEU A 198 -37.93 -53.65 7.53
C LEU A 198 -39.14 -54.56 7.80
N PHE A 199 -39.19 -55.21 8.96
CA PHE A 199 -40.24 -56.16 9.33
C PHE A 199 -41.15 -55.65 10.45
N ASP A 200 -40.85 -54.49 11.03
CA ASP A 200 -41.72 -53.86 12.02
C ASP A 200 -42.99 -53.33 11.35
N SER A 201 -44.14 -53.84 11.77
CA SER A 201 -45.45 -53.45 11.21
C SER A 201 -45.78 -51.94 11.26
N GLY A 202 -45.13 -51.18 12.15
CA GLY A 202 -45.30 -49.73 12.26
C GLY A 202 -44.39 -48.92 11.33
N ARG A 203 -43.30 -49.51 10.84
CA ARG A 203 -42.25 -48.85 10.05
C ARG A 203 -42.09 -49.41 8.64
N GLN A 204 -42.43 -50.68 8.40
CA GLN A 204 -42.28 -51.39 7.13
C GLN A 204 -42.85 -50.61 5.93
N ALA A 205 -44.08 -50.10 6.04
CA ALA A 205 -44.70 -49.35 4.95
C ALA A 205 -43.95 -48.05 4.59
N ARG A 206 -43.08 -47.54 5.47
CA ARG A 206 -42.21 -46.37 5.20
C ARG A 206 -40.98 -46.78 4.42
N PHE A 207 -40.33 -47.85 4.86
CA PHE A 207 -39.23 -48.47 4.11
C PHE A 207 -39.68 -48.85 2.70
N GLU A 208 -40.88 -49.45 2.55
CA GLU A 208 -41.45 -49.76 1.24
C GLU A 208 -41.52 -48.52 0.33
N ARG A 209 -42.07 -47.40 0.83
CA ARG A 209 -42.17 -46.17 0.02
C ARG A 209 -40.80 -45.59 -0.30
N ILE A 210 -39.90 -45.54 0.68
CA ILE A 210 -38.53 -45.04 0.52
C ILE A 210 -37.80 -45.87 -0.55
N ILE A 211 -37.76 -47.18 -0.39
CA ILE A 211 -36.98 -48.05 -1.28
C ILE A 211 -37.60 -48.08 -2.68
N LYS A 212 -38.94 -48.08 -2.80
CA LYS A 212 -39.62 -47.94 -4.11
C LYS A 212 -39.35 -46.61 -4.80
N ALA A 213 -39.18 -45.52 -4.04
CA ALA A 213 -38.81 -44.23 -4.62
C ALA A 213 -37.34 -44.17 -5.05
N LEU A 214 -36.47 -44.93 -4.37
CA LEU A 214 -35.04 -44.97 -4.65
C LEU A 214 -34.67 -45.98 -5.74
N GLU A 215 -35.43 -47.06 -5.94
CA GLU A 215 -35.17 -48.10 -6.95
C GLU A 215 -33.69 -48.60 -7.00
N PRO A 216 -33.09 -49.04 -5.87
CA PRO A 216 -31.71 -49.49 -5.84
C PRO A 216 -31.51 -50.88 -6.48
N ASP A 217 -30.32 -51.15 -7.02
CA ASP A 217 -29.94 -52.46 -7.57
C ASP A 217 -29.16 -53.33 -6.57
N ILE A 218 -28.36 -52.69 -5.70
CA ILE A 218 -27.61 -53.34 -4.62
C ILE A 218 -27.88 -52.58 -3.32
N MET A 219 -28.13 -53.30 -2.23
CA MET A 219 -28.49 -52.72 -0.94
C MET A 219 -27.72 -53.38 0.19
N GLY A 220 -27.04 -52.58 1.01
CA GLY A 220 -26.46 -52.98 2.29
C GLY A 220 -27.35 -52.50 3.44
N PHE A 221 -27.97 -53.43 4.15
CA PHE A 221 -28.75 -53.13 5.35
C PHE A 221 -27.98 -53.49 6.62
N GLN A 222 -28.09 -52.65 7.65
CA GLN A 222 -27.52 -52.88 8.99
C GLN A 222 -28.63 -52.87 10.06
N GLU A 223 -28.37 -53.49 11.21
CA GLU A 223 -29.34 -53.73 12.30
C GLU A 223 -30.63 -54.47 11.92
N ALA A 224 -30.59 -55.23 10.83
CA ALA A 224 -31.68 -56.11 10.46
C ALA A 224 -31.52 -57.46 11.21
N TYR A 225 -31.86 -57.47 12.50
CA TYR A 225 -31.75 -58.67 13.33
C TYR A 225 -32.98 -59.56 13.20
N ASP A 226 -32.79 -60.88 13.19
CA ASP A 226 -33.91 -61.79 13.35
C ASP A 226 -34.34 -61.90 14.82
N ASP A 227 -35.61 -61.62 15.11
CA ASP A 227 -36.20 -61.77 16.45
C ASP A 227 -36.32 -63.26 16.89
N ASN A 228 -36.08 -64.24 16.00
CA ASN A 228 -36.40 -65.66 16.24
C ASN A 228 -35.32 -66.72 15.90
N ASP A 229 -34.07 -66.36 15.61
CA ASP A 229 -32.95 -67.33 15.40
C ASP A 229 -33.19 -68.33 14.24
N THR A 230 -34.06 -67.96 13.30
CA THR A 230 -34.26 -68.58 11.99
C THR A 230 -33.71 -67.65 10.93
N ASN A 231 -32.47 -67.90 10.47
CA ASN A 231 -31.82 -67.28 9.30
C ASN A 231 -32.59 -67.53 7.99
N ASP A 232 -33.90 -67.32 7.95
CA ASP A 232 -34.75 -67.55 6.81
C ASP A 232 -34.62 -66.31 5.91
N VAL A 233 -33.61 -66.37 5.04
CA VAL A 233 -33.48 -65.57 3.81
C VAL A 233 -34.82 -65.40 3.08
N ASN A 234 -35.72 -66.37 3.27
CA ASN A 234 -37.11 -66.42 2.82
C ASN A 234 -38.00 -65.23 3.24
N ASP A 235 -37.67 -64.44 4.27
CA ASP A 235 -38.50 -63.28 4.66
C ASP A 235 -38.11 -61.97 3.97
N ILE A 236 -36.81 -61.70 3.75
CA ILE A 236 -36.38 -60.48 3.05
C ILE A 236 -36.51 -60.63 1.53
N GLU A 237 -36.17 -61.80 0.97
CA GLU A 237 -36.37 -62.07 -0.46
C GLU A 237 -37.85 -61.95 -0.84
N ALA A 238 -38.75 -62.54 -0.04
CA ALA A 238 -40.19 -62.41 -0.24
C ALA A 238 -40.70 -60.97 -0.09
N LEU A 239 -40.10 -60.18 0.82
CA LEU A 239 -40.45 -58.77 0.98
C LEU A 239 -40.09 -57.97 -0.28
N PHE A 240 -38.89 -58.20 -0.83
CA PHE A 240 -38.43 -57.51 -2.04
C PHE A 240 -39.10 -58.01 -3.31
N GLU A 241 -39.49 -59.29 -3.39
CA GLU A 241 -40.35 -59.80 -4.47
C GLU A 241 -41.77 -59.18 -4.44
N ASP A 242 -42.31 -58.88 -3.25
CA ASP A 242 -43.59 -58.18 -3.12
C ASP A 242 -43.47 -56.68 -3.46
N TRP A 243 -42.37 -56.05 -3.05
CA TRP A 243 -42.13 -54.63 -3.32
C TRP A 243 -41.79 -54.39 -4.80
N PHE A 244 -40.94 -55.22 -5.40
CA PHE A 244 -40.52 -55.12 -6.79
C PHE A 244 -40.85 -56.42 -7.53
N PRO A 245 -42.13 -56.63 -7.90
CA PRO A 245 -42.52 -57.79 -8.67
C PRO A 245 -41.78 -57.75 -10.02
N GLU A 246 -41.30 -58.91 -10.48
CA GLU A 246 -40.55 -59.11 -11.72
C GLU A 246 -39.03 -58.92 -11.65
N VAL A 247 -38.48 -58.48 -10.51
CA VAL A 247 -37.03 -58.49 -10.26
C VAL A 247 -36.63 -59.76 -9.52
N ASN A 248 -35.57 -60.43 -9.95
CA ASN A 248 -35.00 -61.58 -9.25
C ASN A 248 -33.93 -61.10 -8.27
N TRP A 249 -34.20 -61.21 -6.97
CA TRP A 249 -33.30 -60.75 -5.92
C TRP A 249 -32.40 -61.87 -5.40
N HIS A 250 -31.16 -61.53 -5.07
CA HIS A 250 -30.16 -62.38 -4.46
C HIS A 250 -29.78 -61.79 -3.11
N VAL A 251 -29.83 -62.61 -2.05
CA VAL A 251 -29.66 -62.13 -0.68
C VAL A 251 -28.53 -62.87 0.01
N SER A 252 -27.63 -62.12 0.64
CA SER A 252 -26.64 -62.64 1.58
C SER A 252 -26.95 -62.21 3.01
N SER A 253 -26.80 -63.14 3.96
CA SER A 253 -27.06 -62.94 5.39
C SER A 253 -25.97 -63.60 6.25
N GLU A 254 -24.73 -63.66 5.75
CA GLU A 254 -23.61 -64.38 6.39
C GLU A 254 -23.17 -63.76 7.73
N TRP A 255 -23.58 -62.52 8.03
CA TRP A 255 -23.37 -61.89 9.33
C TRP A 255 -24.70 -61.46 9.96
N ASN A 256 -24.92 -61.84 11.23
CA ASN A 256 -26.16 -61.52 11.94
C ASN A 256 -26.32 -60.00 12.12
N GLY A 257 -27.41 -59.44 11.58
CA GLY A 257 -27.72 -58.02 11.61
C GLY A 257 -27.36 -57.26 10.34
N ASN A 258 -26.56 -57.84 9.43
CA ASN A 258 -26.25 -57.24 8.13
C ASN A 258 -26.84 -58.10 7.00
N PHE A 259 -27.45 -57.43 6.01
CA PHE A 259 -27.88 -58.09 4.77
C PHE A 259 -27.30 -57.38 3.56
N VAL A 260 -26.99 -58.15 2.53
CA VAL A 260 -26.79 -57.61 1.18
C VAL A 260 -27.91 -58.14 0.29
N VAL A 261 -28.68 -57.25 -0.32
CA VAL A 261 -29.75 -57.57 -1.28
C VAL A 261 -29.34 -57.03 -2.64
N SER A 262 -29.23 -57.88 -3.64
CA SER A 262 -28.67 -57.55 -4.95
C SER A 262 -29.53 -58.11 -6.07
N ARG A 263 -29.71 -57.34 -7.14
CA ARG A 263 -30.28 -57.84 -8.40
C ARG A 263 -29.32 -58.80 -9.13
N TYR A 264 -28.04 -58.69 -8.83
CA TYR A 264 -26.97 -59.50 -9.40
C TYR A 264 -26.69 -60.77 -8.60
N PRO A 265 -26.39 -61.91 -9.25
CA PRO A 265 -25.99 -63.14 -8.58
C PRO A 265 -24.78 -62.96 -7.66
N ILE A 266 -24.80 -63.64 -6.51
CA ILE A 266 -23.66 -63.68 -5.57
C ILE A 266 -22.70 -64.81 -5.98
N LEU A 267 -21.48 -64.45 -6.37
CA LEU A 267 -20.40 -65.37 -6.75
C LEU A 267 -19.68 -65.93 -5.52
N HIS A 268 -19.36 -65.04 -4.58
CA HIS A 268 -18.73 -65.38 -3.30
C HIS A 268 -19.37 -64.58 -2.17
N GLN A 269 -19.47 -65.17 -0.99
CA GLN A 269 -19.93 -64.50 0.22
C GLN A 269 -19.19 -65.02 1.44
N GLY A 270 -19.05 -64.17 2.45
CA GLY A 270 -18.49 -64.57 3.73
C GLY A 270 -18.55 -63.47 4.77
N ASN A 271 -18.37 -63.89 6.02
CA ASN A 271 -18.04 -63.00 7.12
C ASN A 271 -16.52 -62.78 7.11
N HIS A 272 -16.09 -61.54 6.90
CA HIS A 272 -14.70 -61.21 6.56
C HIS A 272 -13.95 -60.52 7.70
N SER A 273 -14.66 -59.87 8.62
CA SER A 273 -14.15 -59.42 9.91
C SER A 273 -15.27 -59.42 10.95
N TRP A 274 -14.94 -59.22 12.23
CA TRP A 274 -15.95 -59.04 13.27
C TRP A 274 -16.82 -57.81 12.96
N ARG A 275 -18.08 -58.04 12.53
CA ARG A 275 -19.06 -57.02 12.09
C ARG A 275 -18.93 -56.49 10.67
N SER A 276 -18.23 -57.19 9.79
CA SER A 276 -18.20 -56.89 8.35
C SER A 276 -18.45 -58.15 7.53
N MET A 277 -19.40 -58.08 6.60
CA MET A 277 -19.58 -59.11 5.58
C MET A 277 -19.22 -58.55 4.22
N GLY A 278 -18.74 -59.39 3.31
CA GLY A 278 -18.55 -58.96 1.93
C GLY A 278 -18.95 -60.04 0.94
N VAL A 279 -19.41 -59.57 -0.21
CA VAL A 279 -19.92 -60.40 -1.29
C VAL A 279 -19.29 -59.97 -2.59
N LEU A 280 -18.93 -60.96 -3.42
CA LEU A 280 -18.54 -60.71 -4.80
C LEU A 280 -19.78 -60.90 -5.67
N LEU A 281 -20.21 -59.85 -6.36
CA LEU A 281 -21.43 -59.80 -7.16
C LEU A 281 -21.10 -59.88 -8.65
N ASP A 282 -21.86 -60.68 -9.38
CA ASP A 282 -21.75 -60.85 -10.82
C ASP A 282 -22.34 -59.63 -11.57
N THR A 283 -21.54 -58.57 -11.64
CA THR A 283 -21.88 -57.30 -12.28
C THR A 283 -21.18 -57.13 -13.63
N GLU A 284 -20.60 -58.21 -14.18
CA GLU A 284 -19.82 -58.18 -15.43
C GLU A 284 -20.62 -57.65 -16.63
N GLU A 285 -21.94 -57.85 -16.66
CA GLU A 285 -22.81 -57.36 -17.74
C GLU A 285 -22.92 -55.83 -17.77
N ASP A 286 -22.86 -55.18 -16.60
CA ASP A 286 -23.11 -53.74 -16.44
C ASP A 286 -21.84 -52.94 -16.07
N LEU A 287 -20.83 -53.56 -15.46
CA LEU A 287 -19.56 -52.93 -15.05
C LEU A 287 -18.31 -53.53 -15.72
N GLY A 288 -18.48 -54.52 -16.61
CA GLY A 288 -17.35 -55.24 -17.24
C GLY A 288 -16.55 -56.16 -16.30
N THR A 289 -16.75 -56.05 -14.98
CA THR A 289 -16.07 -56.81 -13.93
C THR A 289 -17.06 -57.20 -12.82
N PRO A 290 -16.75 -58.22 -11.98
CA PRO A 290 -17.47 -58.42 -10.73
C PRO A 290 -17.24 -57.27 -9.74
N LEU A 291 -18.18 -57.01 -8.82
CA LEU A 291 -18.08 -55.98 -7.79
C LEU A 291 -17.91 -56.63 -6.43
N PHE A 292 -16.87 -56.25 -5.68
CA PHE A 292 -16.71 -56.66 -4.28
C PHE A 292 -17.39 -55.66 -3.34
N PHE A 293 -18.55 -56.04 -2.82
CA PHE A 293 -19.37 -55.22 -1.96
C PHE A 293 -19.21 -55.62 -0.49
N ILE A 294 -18.75 -54.70 0.35
CA ILE A 294 -18.58 -54.89 1.80
C ILE A 294 -19.68 -54.12 2.53
N ASN A 295 -20.33 -54.77 3.49
CA ASN A 295 -21.33 -54.17 4.36
C ASN A 295 -20.95 -54.35 5.84
N SER A 296 -20.66 -53.25 6.52
CA SER A 296 -20.19 -53.22 7.91
C SER A 296 -21.14 -52.52 8.87
N HIS A 297 -21.10 -52.95 10.13
CA HIS A 297 -21.73 -52.24 11.24
C HIS A 297 -20.81 -52.26 12.46
N PHE A 298 -19.86 -51.33 12.56
CA PHE A 298 -18.82 -51.37 13.59
C PHE A 298 -19.35 -51.03 15.00
N SER A 299 -18.49 -51.18 16.01
CA SER A 299 -18.89 -50.98 17.41
C SER A 299 -19.24 -49.53 17.75
N CYS A 300 -20.46 -49.30 18.26
CA CYS A 300 -20.92 -47.96 18.58
C CYS A 300 -20.28 -47.33 19.83
N CYS A 301 -20.42 -45.99 19.91
CA CYS A 301 -20.15 -45.18 21.10
C CYS A 301 -18.67 -45.21 21.54
N ASP A 302 -18.43 -45.39 22.85
CA ASP A 302 -17.09 -45.31 23.46
C ASP A 302 -16.20 -46.54 23.18
N ALA A 303 -16.63 -47.49 22.34
CA ALA A 303 -15.90 -48.72 22.03
C ALA A 303 -14.78 -48.52 21.00
N ASN A 304 -13.95 -47.49 21.17
CA ASN A 304 -12.90 -47.10 20.23
C ASN A 304 -11.88 -48.21 19.96
N ASP A 305 -11.37 -48.86 21.00
CA ASP A 305 -10.38 -49.94 20.84
C ASP A 305 -10.97 -51.12 20.05
N ASN A 306 -12.23 -51.49 20.32
CA ASN A 306 -12.91 -52.54 19.58
C ASN A 306 -13.16 -52.14 18.12
N ARG A 307 -13.47 -50.86 17.84
CA ARG A 307 -13.60 -50.36 16.47
C ARG A 307 -12.27 -50.44 15.75
N GLN A 308 -11.17 -50.02 16.39
CA GLN A 308 -9.83 -50.10 15.79
C GLN A 308 -9.46 -51.54 15.43
N GLU A 309 -9.67 -52.49 16.35
CA GLU A 309 -9.44 -53.91 16.08
C GLU A 309 -10.28 -54.42 14.89
N GLN A 310 -11.54 -53.97 14.76
CA GLN A 310 -12.45 -54.37 13.69
C GLN A 310 -12.06 -53.83 12.31
N VAL A 311 -11.52 -52.61 12.25
CA VAL A 311 -11.04 -52.02 10.99
C VAL A 311 -9.67 -52.58 10.61
N ASP A 312 -8.76 -52.80 11.56
CA ASP A 312 -7.47 -53.46 11.32
C ASP A 312 -7.68 -54.87 10.75
N GLU A 313 -8.59 -55.66 11.34
CA GLU A 313 -8.93 -57.01 10.87
C GLU A 313 -9.50 -56.98 9.44
N LEU A 314 -10.42 -56.06 9.16
CA LEU A 314 -11.04 -55.93 7.84
C LEU A 314 -10.00 -55.59 6.78
N MET A 315 -9.14 -54.61 7.06
CA MET A 315 -8.15 -54.14 6.10
C MET A 315 -7.05 -55.16 5.86
N GLY A 316 -6.63 -55.88 6.91
CA GLY A 316 -5.77 -57.06 6.75
C GLY A 316 -6.38 -58.13 5.86
N PHE A 317 -7.70 -58.36 5.96
CA PHE A 317 -8.41 -59.30 5.10
C PHE A 317 -8.54 -58.81 3.65
N VAL A 318 -8.86 -57.53 3.42
CA VAL A 318 -8.90 -56.93 2.08
C VAL A 318 -7.53 -57.07 1.41
N ARG A 319 -6.44 -56.75 2.11
CA ARG A 319 -5.06 -56.96 1.64
C ARG A 319 -4.81 -58.40 1.24
N ASP A 320 -5.25 -59.36 2.05
CA ASP A 320 -5.05 -60.79 1.79
C ASP A 320 -5.87 -61.27 0.58
N LEU A 321 -7.08 -60.76 0.37
CA LEU A 321 -7.88 -61.03 -0.84
C LEU A 321 -7.20 -60.51 -2.11
N LYS A 322 -6.70 -59.26 -2.08
CA LYS A 322 -5.97 -58.64 -3.21
C LYS A 322 -4.68 -59.39 -3.53
N ASN A 323 -4.00 -59.93 -2.52
CA ASN A 323 -2.77 -60.72 -2.69
C ASN A 323 -3.00 -62.21 -3.02
N GLY A 324 -4.26 -62.65 -3.18
CA GLY A 324 -4.60 -64.04 -3.46
C GLY A 324 -4.31 -65.01 -2.30
N LEU A 325 -4.25 -64.49 -1.08
CA LEU A 325 -4.05 -65.24 0.16
C LEU A 325 -5.37 -65.55 0.89
N GLY A 326 -6.48 -64.91 0.49
CA GLY A 326 -7.81 -65.11 1.06
C GLY A 326 -8.60 -66.33 0.51
N PRO A 327 -9.86 -66.53 0.94
CA PRO A 327 -10.71 -67.66 0.54
C PRO A 327 -11.08 -67.66 -0.95
N PHE A 328 -10.99 -66.49 -1.58
CA PHE A 328 -11.02 -66.26 -3.02
C PHE A 328 -10.02 -65.14 -3.32
N THR A 329 -9.79 -64.84 -4.60
CA THR A 329 -8.88 -63.79 -5.04
C THR A 329 -9.69 -62.73 -5.75
N LEU A 330 -9.46 -61.47 -5.42
CA LEU A 330 -9.95 -60.35 -6.21
C LEU A 330 -9.01 -60.19 -7.41
N GLU A 331 -9.56 -60.23 -8.63
CA GLU A 331 -8.76 -59.95 -9.82
C GLU A 331 -8.34 -58.47 -9.78
N TYR A 332 -7.17 -58.15 -10.32
CA TYR A 332 -6.70 -56.76 -10.36
C TYR A 332 -7.73 -55.89 -11.08
N GLY A 333 -8.03 -54.74 -10.51
CA GLY A 333 -9.06 -53.82 -11.00
C GLY A 333 -10.49 -54.24 -10.66
N THR A 334 -10.71 -55.22 -9.79
CA THR A 334 -12.05 -55.54 -9.26
C THR A 334 -12.56 -54.37 -8.39
N PRO A 335 -13.64 -53.68 -8.76
CA PRO A 335 -14.26 -52.67 -7.93
C PRO A 335 -14.52 -53.11 -6.50
N ILE A 336 -14.18 -52.28 -5.51
CA ILE A 336 -14.55 -52.48 -4.11
C ILE A 336 -15.45 -51.33 -3.67
N VAL A 337 -16.61 -51.66 -3.11
CA VAL A 337 -17.50 -50.68 -2.47
C VAL A 337 -17.79 -51.16 -1.06
N HIS A 338 -17.38 -50.37 -0.06
CA HIS A 338 -17.55 -50.65 1.35
C HIS A 338 -18.53 -49.67 1.99
N VAL A 339 -19.72 -50.16 2.32
CA VAL A 339 -20.78 -49.36 2.93
C VAL A 339 -21.09 -49.77 4.36
N GLY A 340 -21.73 -48.87 5.08
CA GLY A 340 -22.51 -49.21 6.26
C GLY A 340 -22.41 -48.19 7.39
N ASP A 341 -22.96 -48.56 8.55
CA ASP A 341 -22.88 -47.76 9.76
C ASP A 341 -21.54 -48.01 10.47
N PHE A 342 -20.59 -47.13 10.25
CA PHE A 342 -19.25 -47.28 10.80
C PHE A 342 -19.15 -46.78 12.23
N ASN A 343 -20.19 -46.11 12.75
CA ASN A 343 -20.19 -45.56 14.10
C ASN A 343 -18.93 -44.72 14.40
N LEU A 344 -18.42 -43.96 13.43
CA LEU A 344 -17.22 -43.13 13.57
C LEU A 344 -17.51 -41.88 14.42
N VAL A 345 -17.41 -42.04 15.75
CA VAL A 345 -17.71 -41.02 16.78
C VAL A 345 -16.56 -40.79 17.78
N GLY A 346 -15.36 -41.29 17.45
CA GLY A 346 -14.18 -41.21 18.30
C GLY A 346 -12.92 -40.97 17.49
N TYR A 347 -11.91 -41.84 17.59
CA TYR A 347 -10.62 -41.59 16.91
C TYR A 347 -10.71 -41.59 15.38
N ARG A 348 -10.10 -40.59 14.75
CA ARG A 348 -9.91 -40.50 13.30
C ARG A 348 -9.12 -41.66 12.72
N GLN A 349 -8.18 -42.21 13.49
CA GLN A 349 -7.38 -43.38 13.13
C GLN A 349 -8.21 -44.52 12.52
N GLN A 350 -9.45 -44.73 12.97
CA GLN A 350 -10.29 -45.80 12.44
C GLN A 350 -10.72 -45.55 10.99
N LEU A 351 -10.95 -44.29 10.61
CA LEU A 351 -11.20 -43.92 9.22
C LEU A 351 -9.91 -44.00 8.40
N THR A 352 -8.78 -43.54 8.95
CA THR A 352 -7.45 -43.65 8.33
C THR A 352 -7.09 -45.10 8.05
N THR A 353 -7.34 -46.03 8.98
CA THR A 353 -7.15 -47.46 8.70
C THR A 353 -8.01 -47.95 7.54
N LEU A 354 -9.29 -47.56 7.48
CA LEU A 354 -10.21 -47.99 6.42
C LEU A 354 -9.88 -47.40 5.05
N THR A 355 -9.31 -46.19 5.01
CA THR A 355 -9.05 -45.44 3.79
C THR A 355 -7.59 -45.62 3.35
N ASP A 356 -6.62 -45.28 4.20
CA ASP A 356 -5.18 -45.38 3.91
C ASP A 356 -4.58 -46.78 4.17
N GLY A 357 -5.34 -47.69 4.79
CA GLY A 357 -4.85 -49.01 5.17
C GLY A 357 -3.71 -48.99 6.21
N ASP A 358 -3.64 -47.92 7.01
CA ASP A 358 -2.77 -47.76 8.17
C ASP A 358 -3.25 -48.65 9.33
N ILE A 359 -2.70 -49.86 9.43
CA ILE A 359 -3.11 -50.90 10.37
C ILE A 359 -2.37 -50.69 11.69
N VAL A 360 -3.12 -50.42 12.76
CA VAL A 360 -2.52 -50.10 14.06
C VAL A 360 -1.89 -51.34 14.72
N ASP A 361 -2.59 -52.48 14.73
CA ASP A 361 -2.04 -53.76 15.20
C ASP A 361 -1.45 -54.59 14.05
N GLU A 362 -0.37 -54.10 13.45
CA GLU A 362 0.35 -54.82 12.38
C GLU A 362 0.84 -56.21 12.82
N ALA A 363 1.06 -56.42 14.13
CA ALA A 363 1.53 -57.69 14.66
C ALA A 363 0.48 -58.80 14.51
N SER A 364 -0.81 -58.45 14.60
CA SER A 364 -1.93 -59.37 14.44
C SER A 364 -2.48 -59.38 13.02
N TYR A 365 -2.54 -58.21 12.36
CA TYR A 365 -3.28 -58.02 11.11
C TYR A 365 -2.40 -57.70 9.90
N GLY A 366 -1.07 -57.74 10.05
CA GLY A 366 -0.10 -57.54 8.97
C GLY A 366 0.20 -56.06 8.69
N ILE A 367 1.20 -55.82 7.85
CA ILE A 367 1.69 -54.46 7.56
C ILE A 367 0.68 -53.59 6.83
N ASP A 368 0.88 -52.29 6.91
CA ASP A 368 0.13 -51.29 6.13
C ASP A 368 0.16 -51.59 4.62
N PHE A 369 -0.91 -51.16 3.94
CA PHE A 369 -1.03 -51.24 2.48
C PHE A 369 -2.03 -50.20 1.99
N LEU A 370 -1.89 -49.73 0.76
CA LEU A 370 -2.89 -48.86 0.17
C LEU A 370 -4.01 -49.73 -0.45
N PRO A 371 -5.28 -49.53 -0.03
CA PRO A 371 -6.36 -50.44 -0.37
C PRO A 371 -6.94 -50.26 -1.76
N ASP A 372 -6.65 -49.18 -2.47
CA ASP A 372 -7.02 -49.02 -3.88
C ASP A 372 -6.04 -49.75 -4.84
N TRP A 373 -6.34 -49.83 -6.14
CA TRP A 373 -5.58 -50.60 -7.15
C TRP A 373 -4.46 -49.82 -7.82
N ASP A 374 -4.51 -48.50 -7.73
CA ASP A 374 -3.51 -47.54 -8.19
C ASP A 374 -2.56 -47.09 -7.07
N ASP A 375 -2.56 -47.82 -5.95
CA ASP A 375 -1.80 -47.50 -4.74
C ASP A 375 -2.23 -46.15 -4.11
N SER A 376 -3.52 -45.80 -4.18
CA SER A 376 -4.13 -44.71 -3.40
C SER A 376 -5.00 -45.22 -2.23
N PRO A 377 -5.41 -44.35 -1.28
CA PRO A 377 -6.42 -44.67 -0.26
C PRO A 377 -7.80 -44.94 -0.87
N LEU A 378 -8.67 -45.71 -0.21
CA LEU A 378 -10.10 -45.74 -0.59
C LEU A 378 -10.71 -44.37 -0.39
N THR A 379 -11.48 -43.90 -1.36
CA THR A 379 -12.16 -42.61 -1.26
C THR A 379 -13.41 -42.69 -0.37
N ASP A 380 -13.45 -41.85 0.66
CA ASP A 380 -14.66 -41.63 1.49
C ASP A 380 -15.63 -40.71 0.75
N LEU A 381 -16.62 -41.30 0.09
CA LEU A 381 -17.66 -40.52 -0.55
C LEU A 381 -18.40 -39.72 0.53
N PHE A 382 -18.49 -38.41 0.37
CA PHE A 382 -19.41 -37.56 1.14
C PHE A 382 -20.69 -37.30 0.33
N SER A 383 -21.85 -37.26 0.98
CA SER A 383 -23.13 -37.04 0.30
C SER A 383 -23.95 -35.99 1.03
N ARG A 384 -24.36 -34.93 0.32
CA ARG A 384 -25.32 -33.96 0.83
C ARG A 384 -26.73 -34.57 0.89
N GLN A 385 -27.53 -34.07 1.82
CA GLN A 385 -28.96 -34.37 1.87
C GLN A 385 -29.71 -33.69 0.73
N THR A 386 -30.67 -34.41 0.15
CA THR A 386 -31.38 -34.01 -1.08
C THR A 386 -31.87 -32.55 -1.13
N HIS A 387 -32.42 -31.99 -0.04
CA HIS A 387 -33.09 -30.69 -0.02
C HIS A 387 -32.53 -29.69 1.00
N ILE A 388 -31.44 -30.03 1.70
CA ILE A 388 -30.81 -29.16 2.71
C ILE A 388 -29.27 -29.25 2.58
N ARG A 389 -28.55 -28.20 2.98
CA ARG A 389 -27.07 -28.13 2.99
C ARG A 389 -26.47 -28.85 4.20
N MET A 390 -26.85 -30.10 4.41
CA MET A 390 -26.38 -30.92 5.53
C MET A 390 -26.00 -32.30 5.01
N GLY A 391 -25.04 -32.96 5.64
CA GLY A 391 -24.63 -34.34 5.27
C GLY A 391 -24.56 -35.30 6.45
N TYR A 392 -25.24 -35.00 7.57
CA TYR A 392 -25.41 -36.00 8.62
C TYR A 392 -26.25 -37.18 8.08
N THR A 393 -25.93 -38.38 8.53
CA THR A 393 -26.65 -39.61 8.15
C THR A 393 -27.40 -40.19 9.33
N TRP A 394 -27.04 -39.80 10.56
CA TRP A 394 -27.72 -40.19 11.79
C TRP A 394 -28.34 -38.98 12.48
N ARG A 395 -29.57 -39.12 12.98
CA ARG A 395 -30.27 -38.09 13.76
C ARG A 395 -31.28 -38.70 14.72
N LYS A 396 -31.28 -38.19 15.96
CA LYS A 396 -32.29 -38.53 16.97
C LYS A 396 -32.68 -37.32 17.82
N ASP A 397 -33.87 -36.77 17.55
CA ASP A 397 -34.42 -35.54 18.17
C ASP A 397 -34.57 -35.56 19.71
N ASN A 398 -34.38 -36.72 20.36
CA ASN A 398 -34.44 -36.85 21.81
C ASN A 398 -33.12 -37.41 22.39
N SER A 399 -32.01 -37.18 21.70
CA SER A 399 -30.66 -37.59 22.14
C SER A 399 -29.84 -36.37 22.56
N GLU A 400 -28.93 -36.60 23.51
CA GLU A 400 -27.85 -35.65 23.84
C GLU A 400 -26.81 -35.58 22.71
N TRP A 401 -26.73 -36.62 21.88
CA TRP A 401 -25.81 -36.65 20.74
C TRP A 401 -26.34 -35.81 19.59
N ASN A 402 -25.43 -35.06 18.96
CA ASN A 402 -25.71 -34.27 17.78
C ASN A 402 -25.95 -35.17 16.57
N PRO A 403 -26.76 -34.73 15.59
CA PRO A 403 -26.80 -35.37 14.29
C PRO A 403 -25.40 -35.39 13.66
N GLY A 404 -25.01 -36.53 13.06
CA GLY A 404 -23.65 -36.73 12.56
C GLY A 404 -23.55 -37.72 11.40
N LYS A 405 -22.39 -37.76 10.72
CA LYS A 405 -22.07 -38.71 9.65
C LYS A 405 -21.56 -40.01 10.26
N LEU A 406 -22.43 -41.01 10.36
CA LEU A 406 -22.08 -42.35 10.85
C LEU A 406 -22.09 -43.41 9.75
N ASP A 407 -22.78 -43.14 8.65
CA ASP A 407 -22.95 -44.07 7.55
C ASP A 407 -22.02 -43.68 6.39
N TYR A 408 -21.10 -44.57 6.06
CA TYR A 408 -20.02 -44.34 5.10
C TYR A 408 -20.22 -45.21 3.85
N ILE A 409 -19.60 -44.75 2.77
CA ILE A 409 -19.46 -45.44 1.49
C ILE A 409 -18.02 -45.12 1.10
N LEU A 410 -17.15 -46.10 1.28
CA LEU A 410 -15.79 -46.07 0.76
C LEU A 410 -15.77 -46.85 -0.54
N TYR A 411 -14.98 -46.43 -1.52
CA TYR A 411 -14.88 -47.14 -2.79
C TYR A 411 -13.50 -47.00 -3.39
N THR A 412 -13.17 -47.90 -4.32
CA THR A 412 -11.98 -47.82 -5.16
C THR A 412 -12.23 -46.88 -6.31
N ASP A 413 -11.76 -45.64 -6.23
CA ASP A 413 -11.98 -44.64 -7.29
C ASP A 413 -11.08 -44.87 -8.50
N SER A 414 -10.02 -45.66 -8.36
CA SER A 414 -9.18 -46.11 -9.49
C SER A 414 -9.90 -46.94 -10.56
N VAL A 415 -11.08 -47.49 -10.24
CA VAL A 415 -11.86 -48.37 -11.13
C VAL A 415 -13.38 -48.18 -11.04
N LEU A 416 -13.84 -47.16 -10.33
CA LEU A 416 -15.26 -46.81 -10.21
C LEU A 416 -15.45 -45.31 -10.16
N GLU A 417 -16.43 -44.82 -10.92
CA GLU A 417 -16.86 -43.43 -10.88
C GLU A 417 -18.29 -43.32 -10.29
N PRO A 418 -18.48 -42.59 -9.16
CA PRO A 418 -19.80 -42.23 -8.66
C PRO A 418 -20.43 -41.12 -9.52
N VAL A 419 -21.49 -41.46 -10.25
CA VAL A 419 -22.18 -40.52 -11.18
C VAL A 419 -23.33 -39.76 -10.54
N LYS A 420 -23.82 -40.22 -9.38
CA LYS A 420 -24.82 -39.51 -8.56
C LYS A 420 -24.81 -40.05 -7.14
N HIS A 421 -24.90 -39.19 -6.13
CA HIS A 421 -24.96 -39.63 -4.74
C HIS A 421 -25.72 -38.63 -3.87
N PHE A 422 -26.43 -39.13 -2.85
CA PHE A 422 -27.19 -38.29 -1.93
C PHE A 422 -27.61 -39.03 -0.66
N VAL A 423 -27.97 -38.25 0.37
CA VAL A 423 -28.68 -38.74 1.55
C VAL A 423 -30.14 -38.31 1.46
N LEU A 424 -31.08 -39.25 1.49
CA LEU A 424 -32.50 -38.88 1.44
C LEU A 424 -32.97 -38.44 2.84
N ASN A 425 -33.50 -37.22 2.94
CA ASN A 425 -34.14 -36.70 4.14
C ASN A 425 -35.51 -36.12 3.79
N THR A 426 -36.58 -36.89 4.06
CA THR A 426 -37.94 -36.50 3.67
C THR A 426 -38.50 -35.32 4.46
N LEU A 427 -37.90 -34.96 5.60
CA LEU A 427 -38.37 -33.83 6.41
C LEU A 427 -38.17 -32.49 5.72
N GLU A 428 -37.14 -32.40 4.90
CA GLU A 428 -36.75 -31.16 4.20
C GLU A 428 -37.29 -31.12 2.77
N MET A 429 -37.93 -32.20 2.31
CA MET A 429 -38.52 -32.27 0.96
C MET A 429 -39.75 -31.37 0.85
N SER A 430 -39.93 -30.79 -0.33
CA SER A 430 -41.12 -29.99 -0.64
C SER A 430 -42.38 -30.88 -0.70
N GLU A 431 -43.57 -30.31 -0.46
CA GLU A 431 -44.83 -31.05 -0.61
C GLU A 431 -45.04 -31.58 -2.05
N GLU A 432 -44.49 -30.87 -3.05
CA GLU A 432 -44.56 -31.26 -4.46
C GLU A 432 -43.72 -32.51 -4.72
N ASP A 433 -42.46 -32.52 -4.28
CA ASP A 433 -41.55 -33.66 -4.45
C ASP A 433 -42.03 -34.87 -3.66
N LEU A 434 -42.49 -34.67 -2.42
CA LEU A 434 -43.10 -35.74 -1.62
C LEU A 434 -44.28 -36.38 -2.36
N SER A 435 -45.15 -35.56 -2.96
CA SER A 435 -46.27 -36.09 -3.75
C SER A 435 -45.81 -36.78 -5.04
N PHE A 436 -44.77 -36.28 -5.69
CA PHE A 436 -44.25 -36.81 -6.94
C PHE A 436 -43.63 -38.21 -6.75
N TYR A 437 -42.78 -38.36 -5.73
CA TYR A 437 -42.14 -39.64 -5.39
C TYR A 437 -43.02 -40.57 -4.53
N ASN A 438 -44.25 -40.17 -4.23
CA ASN A 438 -45.16 -40.91 -3.35
C ASN A 438 -44.53 -41.20 -1.97
N LEU A 439 -43.88 -40.19 -1.38
CA LEU A 439 -43.29 -40.18 -0.05
C LEU A 439 -44.12 -39.32 0.92
N ASN A 440 -43.95 -39.52 2.23
CA ASN A 440 -44.46 -38.60 3.26
C ASN A 440 -43.30 -37.90 3.96
N SER A 441 -43.55 -36.68 4.46
CA SER A 441 -42.52 -35.84 5.10
C SER A 441 -41.78 -36.53 6.26
N GLU A 442 -42.48 -37.33 7.06
CA GLU A 442 -41.88 -38.03 8.21
C GLU A 442 -41.37 -39.45 7.90
N ASP A 443 -41.27 -39.85 6.62
CA ASP A 443 -40.93 -41.24 6.29
C ASP A 443 -39.52 -41.60 6.74
N THR A 444 -38.48 -40.81 6.44
CA THR A 444 -37.12 -41.10 6.93
C THR A 444 -37.04 -40.99 8.45
N LYS A 445 -37.64 -39.94 9.04
CA LYS A 445 -37.68 -39.71 10.50
C LYS A 445 -38.28 -40.87 11.30
N LYS A 446 -39.33 -41.52 10.77
CA LYS A 446 -40.06 -42.58 11.47
C LYS A 446 -39.63 -43.98 11.04
N ALA A 447 -38.95 -44.13 9.91
CA ALA A 447 -38.40 -45.41 9.48
C ALA A 447 -37.17 -45.82 10.30
N SER A 448 -36.20 -44.92 10.45
CA SER A 448 -34.95 -45.16 11.17
C SER A 448 -34.44 -43.86 11.80
N ASP A 449 -33.51 -43.97 12.76
CA ASP A 449 -32.67 -42.84 13.20
C ASP A 449 -31.49 -42.61 12.26
N HIS A 450 -31.25 -43.52 11.31
CA HIS A 450 -30.36 -43.31 10.17
C HIS A 450 -31.14 -42.85 8.93
N LEU A 451 -30.45 -42.21 8.00
CA LEU A 451 -30.95 -41.77 6.71
C LEU A 451 -30.39 -42.68 5.60
N PRO A 452 -31.21 -43.03 4.59
CA PRO A 452 -30.74 -43.85 3.48
C PRO A 452 -29.76 -43.08 2.63
N ARG A 453 -28.62 -43.72 2.34
CA ARG A 453 -27.53 -43.15 1.56
C ARG A 453 -27.39 -43.87 0.23
N VAL A 454 -27.37 -43.10 -0.86
CA VAL A 454 -27.43 -43.61 -2.22
C VAL A 454 -26.19 -43.20 -2.99
N MET A 455 -25.68 -44.13 -3.80
CA MET A 455 -24.61 -43.92 -4.78
C MET A 455 -24.98 -44.64 -6.07
N ASP A 456 -25.00 -43.93 -7.19
CA ASP A 456 -25.09 -44.48 -8.53
C ASP A 456 -23.67 -44.57 -9.09
N ILE A 457 -23.34 -45.71 -9.69
CA ILE A 457 -22.05 -45.98 -10.33
C ILE A 457 -22.27 -46.38 -11.78
N ALA A 458 -21.32 -46.04 -12.63
CA ALA A 458 -21.24 -46.51 -14.01
C ALA A 458 -19.97 -47.36 -14.20
N GLU A 459 -19.90 -48.12 -15.30
CA GLU A 459 -18.62 -48.63 -15.80
C GLU A 459 -17.70 -47.41 -16.01
N ASP A 460 -16.52 -47.41 -15.39
CA ASP A 460 -15.49 -46.43 -15.69
C ASP A 460 -15.24 -46.47 -17.21
N PRO A 461 -15.54 -45.40 -17.97
CA PRO A 461 -15.74 -45.51 -19.42
C PRO A 461 -14.51 -45.94 -20.21
N GLU A 462 -13.34 -46.18 -19.64
CA GLU A 462 -12.15 -46.48 -20.43
C GLU A 462 -11.02 -47.19 -19.64
N GLU A 463 -10.60 -48.37 -20.12
CA GLU A 463 -9.18 -48.53 -20.39
C GLU A 463 -8.84 -47.39 -21.37
N LEU A 464 -8.39 -46.24 -20.85
CA LEU A 464 -7.87 -45.15 -21.65
C LEU A 464 -6.63 -45.72 -22.33
N THR A 465 -6.79 -46.29 -23.53
CA THR A 465 -5.71 -46.14 -24.51
C THR A 465 -5.60 -44.66 -24.69
N TRP A 466 -4.71 -44.03 -23.92
CA TRP A 466 -4.60 -42.60 -23.94
C TRP A 466 -4.12 -42.19 -25.33
N VAL A 467 -5.07 -41.81 -26.19
CA VAL A 467 -4.77 -41.13 -27.44
C VAL A 467 -4.63 -39.67 -27.05
N TRP A 468 -3.42 -39.33 -26.61
CA TRP A 468 -3.11 -37.95 -26.27
C TRP A 468 -3.33 -37.17 -27.58
N PRO A 469 -3.86 -35.94 -27.51
CA PRO A 469 -3.69 -35.01 -28.61
C PRO A 469 -2.22 -35.06 -29.07
N ASP A 470 -1.97 -34.94 -30.38
CA ASP A 470 -0.59 -34.97 -30.91
C ASP A 470 0.29 -34.04 -30.07
N GLN A 471 1.43 -34.55 -29.59
CA GLN A 471 2.34 -33.80 -28.71
C GLN A 471 2.65 -32.42 -29.30
N LEU A 472 2.60 -31.40 -28.44
CA LEU A 472 2.95 -30.06 -28.84
C LEU A 472 4.43 -30.03 -29.25
N PRO A 473 4.77 -29.33 -30.34
CA PRO A 473 6.15 -29.18 -30.74
C PRO A 473 6.88 -28.29 -29.71
N PRO A 474 8.20 -28.46 -29.52
CA PRO A 474 8.98 -27.54 -28.72
C PRO A 474 8.77 -26.10 -29.19
N GLN A 475 8.55 -25.20 -28.23
CA GLN A 475 8.30 -23.78 -28.47
C GLN A 475 9.48 -22.92 -27.99
N ASP A 476 9.66 -21.75 -28.60
CA ASP A 476 10.72 -20.81 -28.24
C ASP A 476 10.29 -19.90 -27.06
N ASP A 477 9.03 -19.46 -27.03
CA ASP A 477 8.47 -18.61 -25.98
C ASP A 477 7.98 -19.43 -24.77
N ASP A 478 8.01 -18.84 -23.57
CA ASP A 478 7.65 -19.53 -22.33
C ASP A 478 6.16 -19.94 -22.31
N ILE A 479 5.27 -19.06 -22.81
CA ILE A 479 3.82 -19.28 -22.91
C ILE A 479 3.33 -18.76 -24.27
N MET A 480 2.50 -19.55 -24.95
CA MET A 480 1.83 -19.21 -26.20
C MET A 480 0.36 -19.60 -26.12
N GLY A 481 -0.50 -19.01 -26.95
CA GLY A 481 -1.91 -19.38 -27.02
C GLY A 481 -2.81 -18.26 -27.49
N ASP A 482 -4.11 -18.56 -27.59
CA ASP A 482 -5.16 -17.64 -28.02
C ASP A 482 -6.45 -17.92 -27.25
N SER A 483 -7.19 -16.88 -26.87
CA SER A 483 -8.54 -17.01 -26.31
C SER A 483 -9.55 -16.12 -27.02
N TYR A 484 -10.82 -16.50 -27.00
CA TYR A 484 -11.91 -15.66 -27.49
C TYR A 484 -13.17 -15.73 -26.62
N LEU A 485 -13.87 -14.60 -26.58
CA LEU A 485 -15.18 -14.44 -25.98
C LEU A 485 -16.15 -13.90 -27.04
N ASP A 486 -17.10 -14.72 -27.47
CA ASP A 486 -18.13 -14.32 -28.44
C ASP A 486 -19.47 -14.06 -27.77
N ILE A 487 -19.84 -12.78 -27.65
CA ILE A 487 -21.13 -12.37 -27.10
C ILE A 487 -22.19 -12.41 -28.21
N SER A 488 -23.05 -13.43 -28.18
CA SER A 488 -24.09 -13.66 -29.19
C SER A 488 -25.49 -13.18 -28.76
N GLY A 489 -25.71 -12.95 -27.47
CA GLY A 489 -26.99 -12.53 -26.88
C GLY A 489 -27.37 -11.06 -27.11
N THR A 490 -28.61 -10.67 -26.79
CA THR A 490 -29.02 -9.26 -26.86
C THR A 490 -28.51 -8.51 -25.64
N ILE A 491 -27.62 -7.53 -25.83
CA ILE A 491 -27.05 -6.69 -24.77
C ILE A 491 -28.02 -5.55 -24.34
N ALA A 492 -29.30 -5.83 -24.09
CA ALA A 492 -30.27 -4.79 -23.69
C ALA A 492 -30.15 -4.46 -22.18
N PRO A 493 -30.79 -3.39 -21.66
CA PRO A 493 -30.91 -3.18 -20.21
C PRO A 493 -31.79 -4.24 -19.55
N LEU A 494 -31.38 -4.73 -18.38
CA LEU A 494 -32.12 -5.73 -17.59
C LEU A 494 -32.48 -6.98 -18.41
N SER A 495 -31.51 -7.51 -19.16
CA SER A 495 -31.70 -8.68 -20.02
C SER A 495 -30.65 -9.77 -19.78
N ASN A 496 -31.00 -11.00 -20.14
CA ASN A 496 -30.06 -12.12 -20.14
C ASN A 496 -29.15 -12.03 -21.36
N ILE A 497 -27.86 -12.26 -21.14
CA ILE A 497 -26.81 -12.28 -22.15
C ILE A 497 -26.25 -13.70 -22.24
N THR A 498 -25.89 -14.09 -23.47
CA THR A 498 -25.25 -15.38 -23.74
C THR A 498 -23.94 -15.11 -24.46
N ALA A 499 -22.89 -15.81 -24.06
CA ALA A 499 -21.58 -15.72 -24.66
C ALA A 499 -20.93 -17.10 -24.77
N THR A 500 -19.96 -17.24 -25.67
CA THR A 500 -19.13 -18.44 -25.81
C THR A 500 -17.71 -18.08 -25.44
N TRP A 501 -17.11 -18.83 -24.52
CA TRP A 501 -15.73 -18.71 -24.08
C TRP A 501 -14.90 -19.84 -24.70
N TYR A 502 -13.69 -19.50 -25.12
CA TYR A 502 -12.69 -20.47 -25.56
C TYR A 502 -11.29 -19.96 -25.20
N ALA A 503 -10.42 -20.85 -24.75
CA ALA A 503 -8.99 -20.57 -24.67
C ALA A 503 -8.16 -21.79 -25.04
N SER A 504 -6.99 -21.54 -25.62
CA SER A 504 -5.98 -22.57 -25.91
C SER A 504 -4.63 -22.01 -25.52
N ILE A 505 -3.91 -22.75 -24.69
CA ILE A 505 -2.62 -22.34 -24.15
C ILE A 505 -1.59 -23.46 -24.28
N SER A 506 -0.34 -23.09 -24.53
CA SER A 506 0.82 -23.97 -24.51
C SER A 506 2.00 -23.31 -23.79
N ILE A 507 2.67 -24.10 -22.97
CA ILE A 507 3.68 -23.70 -22.00
C ILE A 507 4.92 -24.57 -22.23
N ARG A 508 6.10 -23.99 -22.16
CA ARG A 508 7.36 -24.72 -22.34
C ARG A 508 7.65 -25.61 -21.13
N ASP A 509 8.23 -26.79 -21.35
CA ASP A 509 8.43 -27.81 -20.29
C ASP A 509 9.36 -27.37 -19.14
N ASP A 510 10.26 -26.40 -19.38
CA ASP A 510 11.14 -25.82 -18.36
C ASP A 510 10.45 -24.72 -17.53
N TYR A 511 9.21 -24.38 -17.86
CA TYR A 511 8.38 -23.45 -17.13
C TYR A 511 7.43 -24.23 -16.22
N GLY A 512 7.65 -24.13 -14.91
CA GLY A 512 6.84 -24.85 -13.94
C GLY A 512 5.41 -24.29 -13.82
N THR A 513 4.50 -25.17 -13.43
CA THR A 513 3.14 -24.81 -13.02
C THR A 513 3.14 -24.33 -11.56
N ASP A 514 2.19 -23.46 -11.21
CA ASP A 514 1.84 -23.07 -9.85
C ASP A 514 0.95 -24.11 -9.14
N LEU A 515 0.43 -25.10 -9.88
CA LEU A 515 -0.31 -26.24 -9.32
C LEU A 515 0.59 -27.22 -8.56
N LEU A 516 1.91 -27.14 -8.76
CA LEU A 516 2.91 -27.97 -8.07
C LEU A 516 3.99 -27.08 -7.41
N PRO A 517 4.60 -27.52 -6.29
CA PRO A 517 5.72 -26.81 -5.66
C PRO A 517 6.96 -26.70 -6.57
N ASP A 518 7.94 -25.89 -6.20
CA ASP A 518 9.26 -25.78 -6.86
C ASP A 518 9.20 -25.44 -8.36
N ARG A 519 8.46 -24.37 -8.70
CA ARG A 519 8.20 -23.91 -10.08
C ARG A 519 9.47 -23.72 -10.93
N GLU A 520 10.60 -23.42 -10.32
CA GLU A 520 11.88 -23.24 -11.01
C GLU A 520 12.48 -24.52 -11.62
N LEU A 521 11.95 -25.69 -11.28
CA LEU A 521 12.44 -26.98 -11.80
C LEU A 521 11.91 -27.30 -13.20
N GLY A 522 10.84 -26.62 -13.64
CA GLY A 522 10.10 -26.94 -14.86
C GLY A 522 9.06 -28.04 -14.64
N VAL A 523 7.98 -28.01 -15.42
CA VAL A 523 6.81 -28.88 -15.21
C VAL A 523 7.19 -30.35 -15.17
N ARG A 524 8.17 -30.77 -15.98
CA ARG A 524 8.53 -32.18 -16.09
C ARG A 524 9.13 -32.72 -14.80
N ALA A 525 10.03 -31.94 -14.22
CA ALA A 525 10.66 -32.28 -12.95
C ALA A 525 9.67 -32.11 -11.78
N GLN A 526 8.75 -31.15 -11.87
CA GLN A 526 7.68 -31.03 -10.87
C GLN A 526 6.77 -32.25 -10.87
N ILE A 527 6.38 -32.77 -12.04
CA ILE A 527 5.56 -33.97 -12.15
C ILE A 527 6.34 -35.18 -11.59
N ASP A 528 7.55 -35.42 -12.07
CA ASP A 528 8.41 -36.53 -11.61
C ASP A 528 8.65 -36.49 -10.09
N GLN A 529 8.84 -35.29 -9.52
CA GLN A 529 9.17 -35.12 -8.09
C GLN A 529 7.95 -35.09 -7.17
N HIS A 530 6.82 -34.52 -7.61
CA HIS A 530 5.65 -34.26 -6.76
C HIS A 530 4.46 -35.17 -7.05
N LEU A 531 4.38 -35.72 -8.27
CA LEU A 531 3.37 -36.69 -8.68
C LEU A 531 3.98 -38.06 -9.01
N GLY A 532 5.30 -38.19 -9.00
CA GLY A 532 6.03 -39.41 -9.33
C GLY A 532 6.99 -39.90 -8.25
N ASP A 533 7.90 -40.80 -8.64
CA ASP A 533 8.88 -41.41 -7.74
C ASP A 533 10.24 -40.69 -7.71
N GLY A 534 10.38 -39.60 -8.47
CA GLY A 534 11.59 -38.78 -8.57
C GLY A 534 12.78 -39.50 -9.19
N ASP A 535 12.55 -40.51 -10.03
CA ASP A 535 13.61 -41.28 -10.68
C ASP A 535 14.25 -40.57 -11.89
N GLY A 536 13.70 -39.41 -12.29
CA GLY A 536 14.15 -38.60 -13.42
C GLY A 536 13.51 -39.02 -14.76
N TRP A 537 12.40 -39.75 -14.73
CA TRP A 537 11.70 -40.27 -15.89
C TRP A 537 10.18 -40.15 -15.78
N LEU A 538 9.59 -39.28 -16.62
CA LEU A 538 8.14 -39.16 -16.72
C LEU A 538 7.48 -40.43 -17.27
N SER A 539 6.80 -41.15 -16.39
CA SER A 539 5.97 -42.30 -16.69
C SER A 539 4.55 -41.90 -17.12
N ILE A 540 3.79 -42.85 -17.69
CA ILE A 540 2.40 -42.58 -18.12
C ILE A 540 1.47 -42.30 -16.91
N PRO A 541 1.56 -43.04 -15.79
CA PRO A 541 0.80 -42.73 -14.58
C PRO A 541 1.03 -41.30 -14.09
N GLU A 542 2.29 -40.88 -13.95
CA GLU A 542 2.63 -39.51 -13.52
C GLU A 542 2.06 -38.42 -14.43
N ILE A 543 2.05 -38.69 -15.74
CA ILE A 543 1.44 -37.78 -16.73
C ILE A 543 -0.07 -37.73 -16.57
N ALA A 544 -0.71 -38.88 -16.28
CA ALA A 544 -2.15 -38.94 -16.07
C ALA A 544 -2.56 -38.15 -14.82
N ASP A 545 -1.81 -38.30 -13.72
CA ASP A 545 -2.04 -37.56 -12.48
C ASP A 545 -1.90 -36.05 -12.70
N PHE A 546 -0.91 -35.65 -13.50
CA PHE A 546 -0.72 -34.25 -13.88
C PHE A 546 -1.88 -33.71 -14.72
N VAL A 547 -2.45 -34.52 -15.60
CA VAL A 547 -3.58 -34.12 -16.43
C VAL A 547 -4.83 -33.93 -15.59
N THR A 548 -5.13 -34.87 -14.69
CA THR A 548 -6.24 -34.74 -13.73
C THR A 548 -6.08 -33.49 -12.86
N LEU A 549 -4.86 -33.19 -12.41
CA LEU A 549 -4.56 -31.96 -11.65
C LEU A 549 -4.91 -30.69 -12.44
N VAL A 550 -4.54 -30.64 -13.72
CA VAL A 550 -4.83 -29.48 -14.59
C VAL A 550 -6.32 -29.39 -14.92
N GLU A 551 -7.00 -30.50 -15.19
CA GLU A 551 -8.44 -30.52 -15.48
C GLU A 551 -9.26 -30.02 -14.29
N ASN A 552 -8.95 -30.48 -13.09
CA ASN A 552 -9.61 -30.04 -11.87
C ASN A 552 -9.36 -28.55 -11.58
N ALA A 553 -8.13 -28.08 -11.76
CA ALA A 553 -7.78 -26.68 -11.55
C ALA A 553 -8.45 -25.74 -12.57
N ARG A 554 -8.83 -26.24 -13.75
CA ARG A 554 -9.43 -25.43 -14.83
C ARG A 554 -10.95 -25.60 -14.97
N ASN A 555 -11.60 -26.54 -14.26
CA ASN A 555 -13.05 -26.79 -14.32
C ASN A 555 -13.87 -25.72 -13.58
N LEU A 556 -13.72 -24.49 -14.03
CA LEU A 556 -14.28 -23.29 -13.43
C LEU A 556 -15.63 -22.99 -14.08
N THR A 557 -16.67 -22.78 -13.27
CA THR A 557 -18.02 -22.43 -13.73
C THR A 557 -18.23 -20.92 -13.81
N ASP A 558 -17.40 -20.16 -13.10
CA ASP A 558 -17.37 -18.71 -13.08
C ASP A 558 -16.38 -18.16 -14.12
N SER A 559 -16.86 -17.22 -14.94
CA SER A 559 -16.04 -16.60 -15.97
C SER A 559 -14.98 -15.62 -15.45
N GLU A 560 -15.11 -15.12 -14.22
CA GLU A 560 -14.06 -14.37 -13.53
C GLU A 560 -12.89 -15.30 -13.18
N ASP A 561 -13.17 -16.40 -12.49
CA ASP A 561 -12.15 -17.39 -12.09
C ASP A 561 -11.45 -18.01 -13.30
N SER A 562 -12.21 -18.26 -14.37
CA SER A 562 -11.67 -18.77 -15.64
C SER A 562 -10.66 -17.81 -16.30
N GLY A 563 -10.56 -16.56 -15.83
CA GLY A 563 -9.74 -15.52 -16.42
C GLY A 563 -10.38 -14.90 -17.67
N CYS A 564 -11.68 -15.12 -17.90
CA CYS A 564 -12.40 -14.51 -19.01
C CYS A 564 -12.77 -13.07 -18.69
N CYS A 565 -13.82 -12.89 -17.88
CA CYS A 565 -14.61 -11.68 -17.98
C CYS A 565 -15.80 -11.59 -17.00
N LEU A 566 -16.18 -10.37 -16.61
CA LEU A 566 -17.45 -10.03 -15.97
C LEU A 566 -18.20 -9.02 -16.84
N ILE A 567 -19.54 -9.06 -16.84
CA ILE A 567 -20.39 -8.05 -17.47
C ILE A 567 -21.18 -7.28 -16.40
N ASP A 568 -21.08 -5.96 -16.42
CA ASP A 568 -21.74 -5.05 -15.47
C ASP A 568 -21.44 -5.38 -13.99
N TYR A 569 -20.20 -5.82 -13.69
CA TYR A 569 -19.74 -6.28 -12.37
C TYR A 569 -20.37 -7.60 -11.90
N SER A 570 -20.98 -8.35 -12.82
CA SER A 570 -21.48 -9.69 -12.55
C SER A 570 -20.73 -10.67 -13.44
N SER A 571 -20.19 -11.71 -12.84
CA SER A 571 -19.63 -12.83 -13.61
C SER A 571 -20.72 -13.48 -14.46
N MET A 572 -20.28 -14.14 -15.52
CA MET A 572 -21.12 -15.02 -16.32
C MET A 572 -20.83 -16.46 -15.90
N HIS A 573 -21.86 -17.29 -15.91
CA HIS A 573 -21.73 -18.67 -15.45
C HIS A 573 -21.99 -19.65 -16.58
N SER A 574 -21.18 -20.71 -16.63
CA SER A 574 -21.48 -21.87 -17.48
C SER A 574 -22.40 -22.84 -16.73
N VAL A 575 -23.57 -23.12 -17.31
CA VAL A 575 -24.54 -24.08 -16.73
C VAL A 575 -24.03 -25.53 -16.81
N LYS A 576 -23.08 -25.81 -17.72
CA LYS A 576 -22.53 -27.15 -17.96
C LYS A 576 -21.09 -27.33 -17.49
N GLY A 577 -20.49 -26.32 -16.87
CA GLY A 577 -19.04 -26.27 -16.64
C GLY A 577 -18.25 -25.93 -17.91
N THR A 578 -16.93 -26.01 -17.81
CA THR A 578 -16.00 -25.71 -18.90
C THR A 578 -15.46 -27.04 -19.44
N ASP A 579 -15.57 -27.27 -20.75
CA ASP A 579 -15.04 -28.45 -21.42
C ASP A 579 -13.53 -28.26 -21.60
N ILE A 580 -12.70 -29.09 -20.95
CA ILE A 580 -11.24 -28.93 -20.88
C ILE A 580 -10.57 -30.13 -21.53
N THR A 581 -9.52 -29.87 -22.31
CA THR A 581 -8.67 -30.89 -22.91
C THR A 581 -7.22 -30.56 -22.64
N VAL A 582 -6.55 -31.36 -21.82
CA VAL A 582 -5.12 -31.18 -21.49
C VAL A 582 -4.24 -31.88 -22.52
N ILE A 583 -3.15 -31.20 -22.91
CA ILE A 583 -2.08 -31.73 -23.74
C ILE A 583 -0.81 -31.80 -22.88
N PRO A 584 -0.45 -32.95 -22.30
CA PRO A 584 0.64 -33.02 -21.34
C PRO A 584 2.03 -33.06 -21.98
N PRO A 585 3.09 -32.96 -21.15
CA PRO A 585 4.45 -33.23 -21.59
C PRO A 585 4.61 -34.65 -22.14
N ALA A 586 5.58 -34.82 -23.05
CA ALA A 586 5.91 -36.13 -23.60
C ALA A 586 6.42 -37.11 -22.54
N ASN A 587 6.09 -38.40 -22.65
CA ASN A 587 6.73 -39.43 -21.83
C ASN A 587 8.25 -39.48 -22.07
N GLY A 588 9.01 -39.79 -21.02
CA GLY A 588 10.47 -39.87 -21.09
C GLY A 588 11.19 -38.98 -20.09
N SER A 589 12.50 -38.89 -20.23
CA SER A 589 13.36 -38.18 -19.27
C SER A 589 12.89 -36.76 -18.95
N VAL A 590 13.05 -36.34 -17.69
CA VAL A 590 12.79 -34.97 -17.24
C VAL A 590 13.64 -33.91 -17.95
N ASP A 591 14.82 -34.30 -18.47
CA ASP A 591 15.72 -33.42 -19.24
C ASP A 591 15.28 -33.22 -20.72
N SER A 592 14.16 -33.81 -21.14
CA SER A 592 13.67 -33.67 -22.51
C SER A 592 13.02 -32.31 -22.73
N ASN A 593 13.28 -31.70 -23.89
CA ASN A 593 12.61 -30.47 -24.28
C ASN A 593 11.25 -30.77 -24.93
N GLY A 594 10.23 -30.03 -24.52
CA GLY A 594 8.88 -30.14 -25.03
C GLY A 594 8.01 -28.96 -24.60
N SER A 595 6.70 -29.13 -24.75
CA SER A 595 5.69 -28.22 -24.26
C SER A 595 4.44 -29.00 -23.87
N TRP A 596 3.64 -28.38 -23.02
CA TRP A 596 2.36 -28.87 -22.51
C TRP A 596 1.35 -27.74 -22.50
N GLY A 597 0.08 -28.00 -22.24
CA GLY A 597 -0.93 -26.95 -22.11
C GLY A 597 -2.32 -27.52 -22.08
N TRP A 598 -3.32 -26.69 -22.33
CA TRP A 598 -4.72 -27.13 -22.38
C TRP A 598 -5.56 -26.28 -23.31
N ILE A 599 -6.74 -26.80 -23.64
CA ILE A 599 -7.80 -26.12 -24.38
C ILE A 599 -9.04 -26.12 -23.49
N GLU A 600 -9.78 -25.02 -23.44
CA GLU A 600 -11.03 -24.90 -22.69
C GLU A 600 -12.12 -24.23 -23.54
N ASP A 601 -13.37 -24.71 -23.45
CA ASP A 601 -14.56 -24.15 -24.12
C ASP A 601 -15.76 -24.12 -23.15
N ALA A 602 -16.51 -23.01 -23.12
CA ALA A 602 -17.71 -22.90 -22.29
C ALA A 602 -18.81 -22.04 -22.91
N SER A 603 -20.07 -22.36 -22.59
CA SER A 603 -21.23 -21.53 -22.90
C SER A 603 -21.67 -20.73 -21.68
N LEU A 604 -21.35 -19.45 -21.67
CA LEU A 604 -21.58 -18.53 -20.57
C LEU A 604 -22.96 -17.85 -20.66
N ILE A 605 -23.63 -17.74 -19.51
CA ILE A 605 -24.89 -17.00 -19.35
C ILE A 605 -24.70 -15.96 -18.25
N GLY A 606 -25.11 -14.72 -18.52
CA GLY A 606 -25.06 -13.63 -17.54
C GLY A 606 -26.30 -12.76 -17.59
N THR A 607 -26.31 -11.72 -16.76
CA THR A 607 -27.36 -10.69 -16.77
C THR A 607 -26.75 -9.31 -16.81
N THR A 608 -27.38 -8.41 -17.54
CA THR A 608 -26.97 -7.00 -17.64
C THR A 608 -27.80 -6.12 -16.71
N ASP A 609 -27.24 -5.03 -16.21
CA ASP A 609 -27.98 -4.11 -15.35
C ASP A 609 -28.84 -3.08 -16.11
N GLY A 610 -29.34 -2.07 -15.39
CA GLY A 610 -30.22 -1.02 -15.92
C GLY A 610 -29.54 0.09 -16.74
N ARG A 611 -28.20 0.12 -16.85
CA ARG A 611 -27.48 1.16 -17.59
C ARG A 611 -27.74 1.05 -19.09
N SER A 612 -27.44 2.11 -19.84
CA SER A 612 -27.46 2.11 -21.31
C SER A 612 -26.14 1.68 -21.94
N THR A 613 -25.04 1.87 -21.22
CA THR A 613 -23.69 1.37 -21.55
C THR A 613 -23.41 0.15 -20.68
N ARG A 614 -22.60 -0.79 -21.16
CA ARG A 614 -22.15 -1.95 -20.40
C ARG A 614 -20.72 -1.79 -19.94
N ILE A 615 -20.35 -2.54 -18.93
CA ILE A 615 -18.97 -2.75 -18.53
C ILE A 615 -18.62 -4.22 -18.78
N LEU A 616 -17.46 -4.46 -19.37
CA LEU A 616 -16.79 -5.74 -19.50
C LEU A 616 -15.49 -5.63 -18.72
N ASP A 617 -15.40 -6.29 -17.58
CA ASP A 617 -14.17 -6.34 -16.77
C ASP A 617 -13.44 -7.64 -17.06
N ILE A 618 -12.15 -7.57 -17.40
CA ILE A 618 -11.30 -8.75 -17.60
C ILE A 618 -10.37 -8.84 -16.38
N PRO A 619 -10.46 -9.91 -15.59
CA PRO A 619 -9.73 -10.01 -14.33
C PRO A 619 -8.21 -10.10 -14.53
N ARG A 620 -7.46 -9.53 -13.57
CA ARG A 620 -5.99 -9.64 -13.47
C ARG A 620 -5.60 -10.15 -12.10
N VAL A 621 -5.68 -11.46 -11.91
CA VAL A 621 -5.42 -12.16 -10.65
C VAL A 621 -4.08 -12.91 -10.64
N GLY A 622 -3.33 -12.85 -11.75
CA GLY A 622 -1.99 -13.44 -11.87
C GLY A 622 -1.99 -14.86 -12.44
N GLY A 623 -3.08 -15.28 -13.08
CA GLY A 623 -3.19 -16.60 -13.70
C GLY A 623 -2.44 -16.71 -15.03
N VAL A 624 -1.97 -17.92 -15.36
CA VAL A 624 -1.22 -18.20 -16.60
C VAL A 624 -2.04 -17.87 -17.85
N ILE A 625 -3.37 -18.01 -17.79
CA ILE A 625 -4.25 -17.68 -18.91
C ILE A 625 -4.25 -16.18 -19.26
N GLU A 626 -3.81 -15.30 -18.36
CA GLU A 626 -3.66 -13.87 -18.63
C GLU A 626 -2.46 -13.58 -19.53
N GLU A 627 -1.55 -14.54 -19.72
CA GLU A 627 -0.37 -14.35 -20.57
C GLU A 627 -0.72 -14.42 -22.07
N ILE A 628 -1.88 -15.00 -22.42
CA ILE A 628 -2.36 -15.10 -23.81
C ILE A 628 -3.39 -14.01 -24.15
N PRO A 629 -3.44 -13.52 -25.40
CA PRO A 629 -4.40 -12.49 -25.82
C PRO A 629 -5.85 -13.00 -25.80
N LEU A 630 -6.79 -12.12 -25.41
CA LEU A 630 -8.24 -12.38 -25.43
C LEU A 630 -8.95 -11.59 -26.51
N ARG A 631 -9.51 -12.28 -27.50
CA ARG A 631 -10.35 -11.70 -28.55
C ARG A 631 -11.82 -11.64 -28.16
N VAL A 632 -12.43 -10.46 -28.14
CA VAL A 632 -13.84 -10.24 -27.81
C VAL A 632 -14.63 -9.86 -29.06
N THR A 633 -15.73 -10.56 -29.33
CA THR A 633 -16.69 -10.23 -30.39
C THR A 633 -18.05 -9.81 -29.84
N LEU A 634 -18.62 -8.75 -30.42
CA LEU A 634 -19.88 -8.14 -29.98
C LEU A 634 -20.99 -8.28 -31.03
N PRO A 635 -22.27 -8.39 -30.61
CA PRO A 635 -23.39 -8.60 -31.52
C PRO A 635 -23.97 -7.28 -32.06
N GLY A 636 -24.34 -7.28 -33.34
CA GLY A 636 -25.12 -6.19 -33.96
C GLY A 636 -24.33 -4.89 -34.11
N PHE A 637 -24.86 -3.79 -33.54
CA PHE A 637 -24.24 -2.45 -33.56
C PHE A 637 -23.64 -2.09 -32.20
N TRP A 638 -23.11 -3.06 -31.46
CA TRP A 638 -22.39 -2.80 -30.21
C TRP A 638 -20.90 -2.67 -30.48
N GLU A 639 -20.25 -1.78 -29.73
CA GLU A 639 -18.84 -1.48 -29.88
C GLU A 639 -18.15 -1.21 -28.54
N PHE A 640 -16.83 -1.43 -28.54
CA PHE A 640 -15.91 -0.89 -27.56
C PHE A 640 -16.08 0.63 -27.48
N ARG A 641 -16.11 1.21 -26.27
CA ARG A 641 -16.19 2.66 -26.08
C ARG A 641 -14.96 3.23 -25.42
N TYR A 642 -14.49 2.57 -24.36
CA TYR A 642 -13.41 3.10 -23.55
C TYR A 642 -12.80 2.01 -22.68
N SER A 643 -11.49 2.08 -22.49
CA SER A 643 -10.78 1.42 -21.40
C SER A 643 -9.68 2.37 -20.91
N ALA A 644 -9.38 2.32 -19.61
CA ALA A 644 -8.21 3.02 -19.09
C ALA A 644 -6.88 2.38 -19.58
N MET A 645 -6.91 1.13 -20.02
CA MET A 645 -5.76 0.37 -20.52
C MET A 645 -5.86 0.14 -22.04
N LEU A 646 -6.14 1.21 -22.77
CA LEU A 646 -6.29 1.13 -24.22
C LEU A 646 -5.02 0.63 -24.94
N GLU A 647 -3.84 0.95 -24.41
CA GLU A 647 -2.54 0.61 -25.01
C GLU A 647 -2.29 -0.88 -25.23
N ILE A 648 -3.08 -1.74 -24.61
CA ILE A 648 -3.00 -3.20 -24.75
C ILE A 648 -4.19 -3.79 -25.53
N ILE A 649 -5.01 -2.96 -26.18
CA ILE A 649 -6.22 -3.37 -26.89
C ILE A 649 -6.13 -2.93 -28.36
N GLU A 650 -6.29 -3.87 -29.27
CA GLU A 650 -6.22 -3.63 -30.72
C GLU A 650 -7.36 -4.35 -31.46
N GLY A 651 -7.68 -3.92 -32.68
CA GLY A 651 -8.71 -4.55 -33.52
C GLY A 651 -9.81 -3.57 -33.90
N GLU A 652 -10.99 -4.11 -34.20
CA GLU A 652 -12.16 -3.34 -34.64
C GLU A 652 -13.15 -3.11 -33.48
N PRO A 653 -14.04 -2.11 -33.54
CA PRO A 653 -14.90 -1.77 -32.41
C PRO A 653 -15.81 -2.92 -31.93
N ASN A 654 -16.23 -3.82 -32.82
CA ASN A 654 -17.02 -5.01 -32.48
C ASN A 654 -16.21 -6.32 -32.42
N ASN A 655 -14.91 -6.26 -32.67
CA ASN A 655 -14.03 -7.41 -32.77
C ASN A 655 -12.60 -7.01 -32.44
N PHE A 656 -12.28 -7.00 -31.15
CA PHE A 656 -11.02 -6.50 -30.63
C PHE A 656 -10.33 -7.55 -29.78
N THR A 657 -9.02 -7.45 -29.67
CA THR A 657 -8.14 -8.32 -28.91
C THR A 657 -7.49 -7.53 -27.79
N VAL A 658 -7.51 -8.09 -26.59
CA VAL A 658 -6.88 -7.55 -25.38
C VAL A 658 -5.61 -8.36 -25.10
N PHE A 659 -4.46 -7.74 -25.27
CA PHE A 659 -3.15 -8.30 -24.95
C PHE A 659 -2.87 -8.21 -23.45
N ARG A 660 -3.54 -9.08 -22.69
CA ARG A 660 -3.54 -9.09 -21.23
C ARG A 660 -2.11 -9.09 -20.63
N HIS A 661 -1.16 -9.85 -21.19
CA HIS A 661 0.25 -9.88 -20.74
C HIS A 661 0.97 -8.53 -20.76
N GLN A 662 0.49 -7.55 -21.54
CA GLN A 662 1.13 -6.23 -21.65
C GLN A 662 0.61 -5.22 -20.63
N ALA A 663 -0.39 -5.57 -19.80
CA ALA A 663 -0.96 -4.57 -18.91
C ALA A 663 0.07 -4.05 -17.88
N PRO A 664 0.15 -2.73 -17.68
CA PRO A 664 1.18 -2.11 -16.85
C PRO A 664 0.95 -2.25 -15.34
N VAL A 665 -0.26 -2.68 -14.93
CA VAL A 665 -0.70 -2.79 -13.54
C VAL A 665 -1.45 -4.09 -13.33
N ALA A 666 -1.31 -4.67 -12.13
CA ALA A 666 -2.05 -5.87 -11.70
C ALA A 666 -3.45 -5.48 -11.18
N SER A 667 -4.30 -4.98 -12.07
CA SER A 667 -5.70 -4.68 -11.78
C SER A 667 -6.55 -4.97 -13.00
N ASP A 668 -7.84 -5.23 -12.81
CA ASP A 668 -8.75 -5.61 -13.90
C ASP A 668 -8.75 -4.63 -15.06
N ILE A 669 -8.79 -5.19 -16.27
CA ILE A 669 -8.88 -4.44 -17.51
C ILE A 669 -10.36 -4.14 -17.74
N ARG A 670 -10.78 -2.95 -17.31
CA ARG A 670 -12.15 -2.46 -17.47
C ARG A 670 -12.41 -1.90 -18.85
N ILE A 671 -13.41 -2.43 -19.54
CA ILE A 671 -13.85 -2.01 -20.88
C ILE A 671 -15.31 -1.56 -20.82
N THR A 672 -15.62 -0.36 -21.31
CA THR A 672 -17.00 0.10 -21.47
C THR A 672 -17.48 -0.25 -22.88
N LEU A 673 -18.69 -0.81 -23.01
CA LEU A 673 -19.33 -1.12 -24.28
C LEU A 673 -20.59 -0.26 -24.48
N GLY A 674 -20.91 0.08 -25.72
CA GLY A 674 -22.10 0.87 -26.05
C GLY A 674 -22.64 0.56 -27.44
N LYS A 675 -23.86 1.01 -27.73
CA LYS A 675 -24.37 1.00 -29.11
C LYS A 675 -23.62 2.02 -29.94
N ASN A 676 -23.35 1.70 -31.20
CA ASN A 676 -22.70 2.59 -32.15
C ASN A 676 -23.38 3.97 -32.21
N GLN A 677 -22.57 5.02 -32.24
CA GLN A 677 -23.00 6.40 -32.45
C GLN A 677 -22.16 6.97 -33.59
N PRO A 678 -22.72 7.84 -34.45
CA PRO A 678 -21.94 8.41 -35.53
C PRO A 678 -20.68 9.12 -35.01
N PRO A 679 -19.56 9.07 -35.74
CA PRO A 679 -18.29 9.62 -35.32
C PRO A 679 -18.42 11.13 -35.16
N ASN A 680 -17.82 11.67 -34.11
CA ASN A 680 -17.75 13.12 -33.95
C ASN A 680 -16.63 13.67 -34.82
N ALA A 681 -17.01 14.51 -35.78
CA ALA A 681 -16.04 15.29 -36.55
C ALA A 681 -15.62 16.50 -35.72
N PHE A 682 -14.33 16.60 -35.44
CA PHE A 682 -13.74 17.78 -34.81
C PHE A 682 -12.59 18.27 -35.67
N PHE A 683 -12.43 19.58 -35.73
CA PHE A 683 -11.22 20.13 -36.28
C PHE A 683 -10.79 21.34 -35.50
N THR A 684 -9.48 21.50 -35.47
CA THR A 684 -8.84 22.72 -35.01
C THR A 684 -8.21 23.36 -36.22
N ARG A 685 -8.54 24.63 -36.45
CA ARG A 685 -7.78 25.43 -37.40
C ARG A 685 -6.46 25.81 -36.74
N GLU A 686 -5.36 25.53 -37.41
CA GLU A 686 -4.00 25.81 -36.92
C GLU A 686 -3.50 27.18 -37.38
N THR A 687 -4.03 27.71 -38.48
CA THR A 687 -3.60 28.98 -39.05
C THR A 687 -4.64 30.07 -38.79
N GLY A 688 -4.20 31.19 -38.22
CA GLY A 688 -5.08 32.32 -37.94
C GLY A 688 -5.99 32.10 -36.73
N GLY A 689 -6.52 33.19 -36.19
CA GLY A 689 -7.39 33.26 -35.03
C GLY A 689 -8.85 33.29 -35.46
N SER A 690 -9.48 34.46 -35.46
CA SER A 690 -10.86 34.66 -35.92
C SER A 690 -11.00 34.79 -37.44
N VAL A 691 -9.87 34.91 -38.15
CA VAL A 691 -9.75 35.02 -39.62
C VAL A 691 -8.58 34.18 -40.13
N ILE A 692 -8.46 33.99 -41.44
CA ILE A 692 -7.37 33.22 -42.08
C ILE A 692 -6.62 34.03 -43.13
N PRO A 693 -5.33 33.75 -43.37
CA PRO A 693 -4.52 34.49 -44.32
C PRO A 693 -4.90 34.20 -45.79
N LEU A 694 -4.81 35.20 -46.65
CA LEU A 694 -5.06 35.06 -48.10
C LEU A 694 -3.90 34.35 -48.84
N ALA A 695 -2.66 34.71 -48.49
CA ALA A 695 -1.45 34.32 -49.22
C ALA A 695 -0.68 33.17 -48.54
N LEU A 696 -0.90 32.96 -47.25
CA LEU A 696 -0.30 31.86 -46.51
C LEU A 696 -1.21 30.62 -46.55
N GLN A 697 -0.61 29.45 -46.32
CA GLN A 697 -1.36 28.20 -46.25
C GLN A 697 -2.24 28.21 -45.00
N THR A 698 -3.54 28.00 -45.19
CA THR A 698 -4.45 27.71 -44.09
C THR A 698 -4.44 26.21 -43.83
N ALA A 699 -4.01 25.83 -42.63
CA ALA A 699 -4.00 24.47 -42.16
C ALA A 699 -5.13 24.23 -41.16
N TYR A 700 -5.78 23.09 -41.35
CA TYR A 700 -6.76 22.52 -40.46
C TYR A 700 -6.29 21.12 -40.10
N SER A 701 -6.23 20.83 -38.82
CA SER A 701 -6.07 19.48 -38.31
C SER A 701 -7.45 18.92 -38.01
N GLY A 702 -7.79 17.85 -38.72
CA GLY A 702 -9.08 17.19 -38.63
C GLY A 702 -8.93 15.89 -37.90
N GLN A 703 -9.77 15.69 -36.91
CA GLN A 703 -9.85 14.44 -36.19
C GLN A 703 -11.28 13.95 -36.22
N CYS A 704 -11.44 12.71 -36.64
CA CYS A 704 -12.65 11.98 -36.36
C CYS A 704 -12.42 11.27 -35.03
N THR A 705 -13.29 11.54 -34.06
CA THR A 705 -13.28 10.82 -32.79
C THR A 705 -14.54 10.00 -32.72
N ASP A 706 -14.38 8.69 -32.67
CA ASP A 706 -15.45 7.77 -32.34
C ASP A 706 -15.03 6.88 -31.17
N SER A 707 -15.44 5.61 -31.17
CA SER A 707 -14.78 4.60 -30.36
C SER A 707 -13.31 4.49 -30.73
N VAL A 708 -12.48 4.22 -29.72
CA VAL A 708 -11.03 4.33 -29.89
C VAL A 708 -10.44 3.24 -30.79
N LEU A 709 -11.18 2.17 -31.02
CA LEU A 709 -10.81 1.07 -31.90
C LEU A 709 -11.42 1.21 -33.30
N ASP A 710 -12.09 2.32 -33.59
CA ASP A 710 -12.73 2.53 -34.88
C ASP A 710 -11.77 3.16 -35.89
N ASP A 711 -11.65 2.51 -37.05
CA ASP A 711 -10.93 3.07 -38.19
C ASP A 711 -11.86 4.03 -38.95
N THR A 712 -12.02 5.22 -38.38
CA THR A 712 -12.87 6.26 -38.97
C THR A 712 -12.27 6.79 -40.27
N GLN A 713 -13.07 6.78 -41.34
CA GLN A 713 -12.69 7.44 -42.59
C GLN A 713 -13.03 8.92 -42.52
N LEU A 714 -12.04 9.76 -42.79
CA LEU A 714 -12.20 11.20 -42.82
C LEU A 714 -12.00 11.78 -44.21
N TRP A 715 -12.77 12.81 -44.55
CA TRP A 715 -12.50 13.62 -45.73
C TRP A 715 -13.01 15.05 -45.55
N TRP A 716 -12.31 15.97 -46.20
CA TRP A 716 -12.59 17.39 -46.16
C TRP A 716 -13.26 17.87 -47.43
N THR A 717 -14.16 18.83 -47.31
CA THR A 717 -14.66 19.59 -48.45
C THR A 717 -14.64 21.09 -48.16
N VAL A 718 -14.09 21.88 -49.07
CA VAL A 718 -14.13 23.34 -49.02
C VAL A 718 -15.11 23.85 -50.05
N HIS A 719 -15.99 24.73 -49.63
CA HIS A 719 -17.05 25.29 -50.45
C HIS A 719 -16.89 26.80 -50.56
N ARG A 720 -17.12 27.29 -51.78
CA ARG A 720 -17.28 28.71 -52.08
C ARG A 720 -18.73 28.94 -52.50
N ASN A 721 -19.46 29.72 -51.70
CA ASN A 721 -20.87 30.04 -51.96
C ASN A 721 -21.73 28.77 -52.22
N GLY A 722 -21.50 27.72 -51.43
CA GLY A 722 -22.20 26.43 -51.52
C GLY A 722 -21.78 25.48 -52.64
N THR A 723 -20.76 25.84 -53.45
CA THR A 723 -20.17 24.93 -54.45
C THR A 723 -18.87 24.36 -53.91
N LYS A 724 -18.72 23.02 -53.93
CA LYS A 724 -17.47 22.34 -53.57
C LYS A 724 -16.36 22.77 -54.55
N VAL A 725 -15.35 23.45 -54.04
CA VAL A 725 -14.18 23.91 -54.81
C VAL A 725 -12.95 23.06 -54.55
N PHE A 726 -12.92 22.34 -53.42
CA PHE A 726 -11.81 21.47 -53.04
C PHE A 726 -12.31 20.28 -52.23
N GLU A 727 -11.62 19.14 -52.36
CA GLU A 727 -11.86 17.90 -51.61
C GLU A 727 -10.55 17.17 -51.41
N THR A 728 -10.37 16.60 -50.23
CA THR A 728 -9.19 15.81 -49.89
C THR A 728 -9.55 14.76 -48.85
N GLN A 729 -8.89 13.61 -48.87
CA GLN A 729 -9.01 12.54 -47.88
C GLN A 729 -7.83 12.50 -46.91
N HIS A 730 -6.96 13.52 -46.94
CA HIS A 730 -5.85 13.65 -45.99
C HIS A 730 -6.37 14.14 -44.63
N GLU A 731 -5.75 13.69 -43.54
CA GLU A 731 -6.06 14.08 -42.15
C GLU A 731 -6.07 15.60 -41.99
N ASN A 732 -5.01 16.23 -42.49
CA ASN A 732 -4.89 17.68 -42.50
C ASN A 732 -5.42 18.25 -43.81
N LEU A 733 -6.32 19.23 -43.69
CA LEU A 733 -6.69 20.08 -44.81
C LEU A 733 -5.72 21.25 -44.86
N VAL A 734 -4.95 21.32 -45.94
CA VAL A 734 -4.12 22.48 -46.26
C VAL A 734 -4.61 23.07 -47.56
N PHE A 735 -4.95 24.36 -47.54
CA PHE A 735 -5.25 25.10 -48.76
C PHE A 735 -4.77 26.54 -48.65
N THR A 736 -4.36 27.10 -49.77
CA THR A 736 -4.10 28.54 -49.88
C THR A 736 -5.33 29.20 -50.47
N ALA A 737 -5.91 30.16 -49.76
CA ALA A 737 -7.13 30.84 -50.19
C ALA A 737 -6.97 31.47 -51.60
N SER A 738 -5.83 32.11 -51.87
CA SER A 738 -5.51 32.68 -53.18
C SER A 738 -5.46 31.65 -54.33
N GLU A 739 -5.00 30.42 -54.07
CA GLU A 739 -4.93 29.34 -55.07
C GLU A 739 -6.31 28.76 -55.40
N LEU A 740 -7.23 28.77 -54.43
CA LEU A 740 -8.65 28.43 -54.63
C LEU A 740 -9.48 29.61 -55.18
N ASN A 741 -8.81 30.68 -55.65
CA ASN A 741 -9.38 31.91 -56.20
C ASN A 741 -10.30 32.68 -55.24
N TYR A 742 -10.06 32.60 -53.93
CA TYR A 742 -10.66 33.51 -52.97
C TYR A 742 -10.01 34.90 -53.05
N SER A 743 -10.67 35.89 -52.48
CA SER A 743 -10.17 37.26 -52.32
C SER A 743 -10.32 37.68 -50.87
N ASP A 744 -9.58 38.71 -50.48
CA ASP A 744 -9.73 39.38 -49.19
C ASP A 744 -11.22 39.70 -48.88
N GLY A 745 -11.67 39.34 -47.68
CA GLY A 745 -13.06 39.49 -47.22
C GLY A 745 -14.07 38.43 -47.68
N GLU A 746 -13.68 37.43 -48.48
CA GLU A 746 -14.55 36.28 -48.81
C GLU A 746 -14.65 35.26 -47.65
N VAL A 747 -15.72 34.44 -47.67
CA VAL A 747 -15.95 33.38 -46.68
C VAL A 747 -15.70 32.00 -47.28
N ALA A 748 -14.84 31.21 -46.65
CA ALA A 748 -14.66 29.79 -46.95
C ALA A 748 -15.53 28.94 -46.01
N THR A 749 -16.36 28.05 -46.57
CA THR A 749 -17.09 27.04 -45.79
C THR A 749 -16.32 25.74 -45.82
N VAL A 750 -15.76 25.35 -44.69
CA VAL A 750 -14.94 24.15 -44.54
C VAL A 750 -15.77 23.09 -43.81
N ASN A 751 -15.88 21.90 -44.40
CA ASN A 751 -16.53 20.75 -43.77
C ASN A 751 -15.54 19.60 -43.58
N LEU A 752 -15.50 19.05 -42.39
CA LEU A 752 -14.91 17.75 -42.10
C LEU A 752 -16.03 16.71 -42.03
N HIS A 753 -15.90 15.64 -42.79
CA HIS A 753 -16.79 14.49 -42.73
C HIS A 753 -16.05 13.31 -42.12
N CYS A 754 -16.77 12.56 -41.29
CA CYS A 754 -16.29 11.34 -40.64
C CYS A 754 -17.28 10.22 -40.92
N LEU A 755 -16.77 9.01 -41.13
CA LEU A 755 -17.55 7.80 -41.34
C LEU A 755 -16.95 6.67 -40.49
N ASP A 756 -17.77 6.03 -39.67
CA ASP A 756 -17.35 4.90 -38.82
C ASP A 756 -17.36 3.56 -39.59
N SER A 757 -16.79 2.52 -38.98
CA SER A 757 -16.80 1.15 -39.50
C SER A 757 -18.22 0.56 -39.68
N PHE A 758 -19.22 1.10 -38.97
CA PHE A 758 -20.63 0.74 -39.10
C PHE A 758 -21.39 1.55 -40.16
N SER A 759 -20.70 2.36 -40.95
CA SER A 759 -21.25 3.24 -41.99
C SER A 759 -22.18 4.37 -41.51
N ALA A 760 -22.11 4.80 -40.25
CA ALA A 760 -22.73 6.02 -39.78
C ALA A 760 -21.79 7.23 -39.94
N SER A 761 -22.35 8.40 -40.26
CA SER A 761 -21.56 9.57 -40.66
C SER A 761 -21.81 10.79 -39.77
N GLY A 762 -20.73 11.45 -39.35
CA GLY A 762 -20.73 12.76 -38.71
C GLY A 762 -20.19 13.86 -39.63
N THR A 763 -20.56 15.12 -39.40
CA THR A 763 -20.01 16.25 -40.16
C THR A 763 -19.92 17.49 -39.29
N ALA A 764 -18.74 18.12 -39.29
CA ALA A 764 -18.50 19.42 -38.67
C ALA A 764 -18.26 20.49 -39.75
N THR A 765 -18.77 21.69 -39.51
CA THR A 765 -18.75 22.79 -40.48
C THR A 765 -18.29 24.08 -39.82
N GLU A 766 -17.39 24.80 -40.48
CA GLU A 766 -17.02 26.17 -40.13
C GLU A 766 -17.16 27.10 -41.33
N ASN A 767 -17.55 28.35 -41.06
CA ASN A 767 -17.49 29.45 -42.00
C ASN A 767 -16.45 30.46 -41.51
N ILE A 768 -15.38 30.68 -42.28
CA ILE A 768 -14.27 31.55 -41.88
C ILE A 768 -14.01 32.66 -42.91
N VAL A 769 -13.69 33.86 -42.44
CA VAL A 769 -13.38 35.04 -43.26
C VAL A 769 -11.88 35.08 -43.56
N ILE A 770 -11.51 35.48 -44.79
CA ILE A 770 -10.12 35.61 -45.23
C ILE A 770 -9.64 37.07 -45.10
N ASP A 771 -8.47 37.27 -44.51
CA ASP A 771 -7.74 38.54 -44.38
C ASP A 771 -6.34 38.39 -45.03
N GLY A 772 -5.85 39.44 -45.71
CA GLY A 772 -4.57 39.40 -46.40
C GLY A 772 -3.68 40.64 -46.18
N LEU A 773 -3.91 41.42 -45.12
CA LEU A 773 -3.16 42.66 -44.85
C LEU A 773 -2.21 42.50 -43.65
N ASP A 774 -0.97 43.02 -43.73
CA ASP A 774 0.01 42.96 -42.63
C ASP A 774 -0.30 43.97 -41.49
N PRO A 775 0.07 43.67 -40.22
CA PRO A 775 -0.07 44.60 -39.10
C PRO A 775 0.95 45.76 -39.14
N THR A 776 0.67 46.81 -38.37
CA THR A 776 1.52 48.01 -38.22
C THR A 776 2.01 48.19 -36.78
N TRP A 777 3.19 48.80 -36.57
CA TRP A 777 3.79 48.98 -35.24
C TRP A 777 4.64 50.26 -35.07
N GLU A 778 4.84 50.69 -33.82
CA GLU A 778 5.72 51.80 -33.37
C GLU A 778 6.45 51.45 -32.04
N ALA A 779 7.66 51.97 -31.81
CA ALA A 779 8.47 51.72 -30.59
C ALA A 779 9.13 52.99 -30.03
N THR A 780 9.27 53.08 -28.70
CA THR A 780 9.94 54.18 -27.98
C THR A 780 10.74 53.66 -26.78
N PHE A 781 11.94 54.21 -26.55
CA PHE A 781 12.85 53.82 -25.46
C PHE A 781 13.28 55.05 -24.64
N GLU A 782 13.23 54.99 -23.31
CA GLU A 782 13.64 56.10 -22.43
C GLU A 782 14.55 55.64 -21.28
N LEU A 783 15.71 56.26 -21.10
CA LEU A 783 16.57 56.05 -19.93
C LEU A 783 16.06 56.85 -18.73
N LEU A 784 15.91 56.18 -17.59
CA LEU A 784 15.46 56.77 -16.33
C LEU A 784 16.65 57.25 -15.49
N GLY A 785 16.68 58.56 -15.18
CA GLY A 785 17.64 59.17 -14.25
C GLY A 785 16.95 59.84 -13.05
N ASP A 786 17.73 60.24 -12.04
CA ASP A 786 17.23 60.74 -10.74
C ASP A 786 16.33 61.99 -10.83
N GLU A 787 16.44 62.81 -11.88
CA GLU A 787 15.59 64.00 -12.07
C GLU A 787 15.06 64.25 -13.50
N ASN A 788 15.52 63.53 -14.54
CA ASN A 788 15.02 63.63 -15.94
C ASN A 788 15.18 62.29 -16.70
N SER A 789 14.23 61.95 -17.58
CA SER A 789 14.38 60.86 -18.55
C SER A 789 15.03 61.35 -19.86
N THR A 790 15.79 60.49 -20.53
CA THR A 790 16.38 60.78 -21.85
C THR A 790 15.92 59.74 -22.87
N GLY A 791 15.33 60.19 -23.98
CA GLY A 791 14.83 59.29 -25.03
C GLY A 791 15.96 58.77 -25.92
N LEU A 792 15.93 57.47 -26.24
CA LEU A 792 16.78 56.84 -27.24
C LEU A 792 16.04 56.76 -28.59
N ASP A 793 16.76 56.93 -29.70
CA ASP A 793 16.17 56.90 -31.04
C ASP A 793 15.91 55.46 -31.50
N ALA A 794 14.66 55.00 -31.38
CA ALA A 794 14.24 53.67 -31.82
C ALA A 794 14.41 53.43 -33.35
N GLY A 795 14.71 54.46 -34.14
CA GLY A 795 15.09 54.32 -35.55
C GLY A 795 16.57 53.99 -35.79
N SER A 796 17.43 54.08 -34.77
CA SER A 796 18.84 53.71 -34.83
C SER A 796 19.02 52.23 -34.53
N THR A 797 19.95 51.57 -35.22
CA THR A 797 20.31 50.16 -34.96
C THR A 797 21.17 49.95 -33.70
N HIS A 798 21.95 50.95 -33.27
CA HIS A 798 22.86 50.86 -32.12
C HIS A 798 22.49 51.95 -31.10
N LEU A 799 22.39 51.56 -29.83
CA LEU A 799 21.93 52.39 -28.71
C LEU A 799 22.92 52.28 -27.54
N GLU A 800 23.52 53.38 -27.10
CA GLU A 800 24.46 53.40 -25.97
C GLU A 800 23.72 53.60 -24.64
N VAL A 801 24.08 52.82 -23.61
CA VAL A 801 23.44 52.84 -22.29
C VAL A 801 24.48 52.77 -21.17
N PRO A 802 24.48 53.69 -20.19
CA PRO A 802 25.41 53.61 -19.06
C PRO A 802 25.15 52.39 -18.16
N SER A 803 26.22 51.71 -17.73
CA SER A 803 26.15 50.55 -16.84
C SER A 803 25.35 50.90 -15.57
N GLY A 804 24.32 50.11 -15.31
CA GLY A 804 23.45 50.26 -14.16
C GLY A 804 22.20 51.12 -14.37
N SER A 805 21.96 51.64 -15.59
CA SER A 805 20.78 52.46 -15.90
C SER A 805 19.51 51.64 -16.12
N TYR A 806 18.36 52.19 -15.73
CA TYR A 806 17.03 51.64 -16.04
C TYR A 806 16.50 52.23 -17.36
N ILE A 807 15.89 51.39 -18.21
CA ILE A 807 15.31 51.77 -19.50
C ILE A 807 13.82 51.40 -19.50
N ASP A 808 12.95 52.35 -19.86
CA ASP A 808 11.54 52.13 -20.16
C ASP A 808 11.37 51.83 -21.66
N PHE A 809 10.77 50.68 -21.95
CA PHE A 809 10.42 50.24 -23.29
C PHE A 809 8.92 50.38 -23.51
N THR A 810 8.51 50.90 -24.67
CA THR A 810 7.11 50.94 -25.09
C THR A 810 6.99 50.56 -26.57
N PHE A 811 6.14 49.59 -26.87
CA PHE A 811 5.81 49.13 -28.22
C PHE A 811 4.30 49.17 -28.42
N SER A 812 3.82 49.67 -29.56
CA SER A 812 2.40 49.67 -29.92
C SER A 812 2.19 49.08 -31.31
N ALA A 813 1.14 48.28 -31.49
CA ALA A 813 0.80 47.63 -32.75
C ALA A 813 -0.71 47.67 -33.03
N SER A 814 -1.10 47.60 -34.31
CA SER A 814 -2.50 47.62 -34.75
C SER A 814 -2.73 46.98 -36.12
N ASP A 815 -3.94 46.44 -36.32
CA ASP A 815 -4.35 45.73 -37.54
C ASP A 815 -5.70 46.24 -38.12
N VAL A 816 -5.91 46.02 -39.43
CA VAL A 816 -7.06 46.47 -40.21
C VAL A 816 -8.30 45.63 -39.91
N GLY A 817 -8.99 46.00 -38.85
CA GLY A 817 -10.18 45.28 -38.38
C GLY A 817 -10.41 45.45 -36.89
N GLY A 818 -9.39 45.97 -36.17
CA GLY A 818 -9.41 46.10 -34.72
C GLY A 818 -9.26 44.76 -34.01
N LEU A 819 -8.73 43.75 -34.71
CA LEU A 819 -8.34 42.48 -34.10
C LEU A 819 -7.02 42.65 -33.34
N PRO A 820 -6.80 41.91 -32.24
CA PRO A 820 -5.60 42.05 -31.43
C PRO A 820 -4.33 41.69 -32.21
N VAL A 821 -3.25 42.43 -31.98
CA VAL A 821 -1.93 42.17 -32.55
C VAL A 821 -0.96 41.77 -31.44
N ALA A 822 -0.34 40.61 -31.58
CA ALA A 822 0.66 40.12 -30.64
C ALA A 822 2.01 40.81 -30.86
N ILE A 823 2.65 41.24 -29.77
CA ILE A 823 3.97 41.87 -29.74
C ILE A 823 4.88 40.98 -28.88
N GLU A 824 6.02 40.55 -29.43
CA GLU A 824 7.04 39.80 -28.71
C GLU A 824 8.40 40.51 -28.86
N VAL A 825 9.12 40.63 -27.75
CA VAL A 825 10.45 41.26 -27.69
C VAL A 825 11.41 40.34 -26.93
N THR A 826 12.57 40.07 -27.52
CA THR A 826 13.59 39.14 -26.96
C THR A 826 14.97 39.77 -26.96
N SER A 827 15.84 39.32 -26.05
CA SER A 827 17.23 39.78 -25.96
C SER A 827 18.17 38.67 -25.50
N ASP A 828 19.44 38.77 -25.89
CA ASP A 828 20.54 37.89 -25.45
C ASP A 828 21.16 38.29 -24.10
N LYS A 829 20.60 39.31 -23.43
CA LYS A 829 20.96 39.69 -22.05
C LYS A 829 20.94 38.51 -21.07
N SER A 830 19.99 37.59 -21.23
CA SER A 830 19.95 36.31 -20.53
C SER A 830 19.12 35.30 -21.33
N GLU A 831 19.33 34.00 -21.10
CA GLU A 831 18.65 32.91 -21.85
C GLU A 831 17.10 32.95 -21.78
N SER A 832 16.53 33.70 -20.82
CA SER A 832 15.08 33.82 -20.61
C SER A 832 14.55 35.24 -20.76
N TRP A 833 15.36 36.18 -21.27
CA TRP A 833 14.91 37.56 -21.45
C TRP A 833 13.91 37.67 -22.60
N ARG A 834 12.63 37.79 -22.23
CA ARG A 834 11.50 37.86 -23.16
C ARG A 834 10.35 38.64 -22.54
N HIS A 835 9.77 39.53 -23.33
CA HIS A 835 8.58 40.30 -22.97
C HIS A 835 7.54 40.18 -24.08
N SER A 836 6.26 40.06 -23.72
CA SER A 836 5.17 39.91 -24.67
C SER A 836 3.95 40.73 -24.23
N GLY A 837 3.23 41.29 -25.19
CA GLY A 837 1.99 42.04 -24.97
C GLY A 837 1.05 41.98 -26.18
N ASN A 838 -0.18 42.45 -26.03
CA ASN A 838 -1.14 42.58 -27.12
C ASN A 838 -1.44 44.06 -27.33
N ASP A 839 -1.33 44.55 -28.56
CA ASP A 839 -1.52 45.95 -29.02
C ASP A 839 -0.60 47.01 -28.39
N LEU A 840 -0.22 46.84 -27.12
CA LEU A 840 0.66 47.70 -26.35
C LEU A 840 1.50 46.85 -25.38
N LEU A 841 2.82 47.01 -25.40
CA LEU A 841 3.75 46.40 -24.47
C LEU A 841 4.60 47.49 -23.82
N GLN A 842 4.58 47.56 -22.49
CA GLN A 842 5.41 48.50 -21.71
C GLN A 842 6.11 47.77 -20.56
N PHE A 843 7.41 47.98 -20.41
CA PHE A 843 8.18 47.43 -19.31
C PHE A 843 9.45 48.23 -19.05
N THR A 844 10.01 48.09 -17.85
CA THR A 844 11.25 48.74 -17.42
C THR A 844 12.28 47.67 -17.08
N ASP A 845 13.53 47.84 -17.51
CA ASP A 845 14.62 46.95 -17.10
C ASP A 845 15.97 47.66 -16.98
N ARG A 846 16.87 47.11 -16.15
CA ARG A 846 18.21 47.64 -15.89
C ARG A 846 19.27 46.88 -16.66
N PHE A 847 20.13 47.59 -17.38
CA PHE A 847 21.27 46.99 -18.09
C PHE A 847 22.57 47.34 -17.37
N SER A 848 23.42 46.34 -17.16
CA SER A 848 24.74 46.46 -16.52
C SER A 848 25.76 45.68 -17.33
N GLN A 849 27.06 45.86 -17.05
CA GLN A 849 28.08 45.00 -17.64
C GLN A 849 27.83 43.52 -17.36
N SER A 850 28.19 42.67 -18.32
CA SER A 850 28.12 41.22 -18.22
C SER A 850 29.16 40.66 -17.24
N GLY A 851 29.08 39.36 -16.92
CA GLY A 851 30.06 38.70 -16.06
C GLY A 851 31.46 38.55 -16.70
N GLU A 852 31.67 38.98 -17.94
CA GLU A 852 32.96 38.89 -18.64
C GLU A 852 33.91 40.04 -18.32
N VAL A 853 33.39 41.10 -17.68
CA VAL A 853 34.18 42.24 -17.20
C VAL A 853 34.83 41.93 -15.84
N ASN A 854 35.72 42.80 -15.36
CA ASN A 854 36.46 42.54 -14.13
C ASN A 854 35.53 42.42 -12.92
N GLY A 855 35.76 41.38 -12.11
CA GLY A 855 35.00 41.13 -10.91
C GLY A 855 35.72 40.19 -9.95
N MET A 856 35.22 40.09 -8.71
CA MET A 856 35.82 39.23 -7.66
C MET A 856 36.00 37.75 -8.05
N HIS A 857 35.27 37.29 -9.07
CA HIS A 857 35.32 35.92 -9.59
C HIS A 857 36.63 35.58 -10.33
N LEU A 858 37.35 36.59 -10.84
CA LEU A 858 38.64 36.42 -11.52
C LEU A 858 39.80 36.39 -10.50
N ASN A 859 41.00 35.96 -10.89
CA ASN A 859 42.17 36.11 -10.02
C ASN A 859 42.70 37.57 -10.06
N VAL A 860 43.54 37.95 -9.09
CA VAL A 860 44.05 39.34 -8.97
C VAL A 860 44.74 39.81 -10.26
N THR A 861 45.51 38.96 -10.93
CA THR A 861 46.23 39.35 -12.16
C THR A 861 45.28 39.63 -13.31
N GLU A 862 44.23 38.81 -13.48
CA GLU A 862 43.23 38.96 -14.54
C GLU A 862 42.31 40.16 -14.32
N ARG A 863 41.98 40.48 -13.06
CA ARG A 863 41.17 41.67 -12.69
C ARG A 863 41.91 42.99 -12.89
N HIS A 864 43.22 42.95 -13.12
CA HIS A 864 44.05 44.13 -13.28
C HIS A 864 44.22 44.54 -14.75
N GLU A 865 43.68 43.75 -15.68
CA GLU A 865 43.69 44.02 -17.12
C GLU A 865 42.39 44.72 -17.58
N ALA A 866 42.46 45.50 -18.67
CA ALA A 866 41.29 46.17 -19.23
C ALA A 866 40.31 45.20 -19.94
N LYS A 867 39.02 45.54 -19.97
CA LYS A 867 37.93 44.75 -20.60
C LYS A 867 37.14 45.58 -21.61
N GLU A 868 36.52 44.90 -22.57
CA GLU A 868 35.62 45.55 -23.55
C GLU A 868 34.21 45.72 -22.96
N PRO A 869 33.45 46.75 -23.39
CA PRO A 869 32.07 46.95 -22.95
C PRO A 869 31.12 45.86 -23.45
N SER A 870 30.08 45.55 -22.67
CA SER A 870 29.11 44.50 -23.02
C SER A 870 28.10 44.97 -24.08
N GLU A 871 27.74 44.10 -25.03
CA GLU A 871 26.71 44.34 -26.05
C GLU A 871 25.53 43.37 -25.89
N TYR A 872 24.30 43.86 -26.11
CA TYR A 872 23.07 43.07 -26.06
C TYR A 872 22.16 43.33 -27.28
N ASN A 873 21.75 42.28 -27.98
CA ASN A 873 20.79 42.35 -29.08
C ASN A 873 19.34 42.36 -28.56
N LEU A 874 18.46 43.10 -29.22
CA LEU A 874 17.02 43.17 -28.94
C LEU A 874 16.23 42.94 -30.24
N SER A 875 15.31 41.99 -30.27
CA SER A 875 14.50 41.66 -31.45
C SER A 875 13.01 41.80 -31.17
N LEU A 876 12.27 42.50 -32.03
CA LEU A 876 10.82 42.69 -32.03
C LEU A 876 10.16 41.85 -33.12
N MET A 877 9.06 41.19 -32.77
CA MET A 877 8.16 40.50 -33.68
C MET A 877 6.71 40.90 -33.43
N VAL A 878 5.97 41.24 -34.49
CA VAL A 878 4.58 41.71 -34.43
C VAL A 878 3.73 40.84 -35.36
N THR A 879 2.66 40.24 -34.84
CA THR A 879 1.83 39.27 -35.58
C THR A 879 0.34 39.55 -35.39
N ASP A 880 -0.42 39.65 -36.48
CA ASP A 880 -1.87 39.86 -36.43
C ASP A 880 -2.67 38.56 -36.19
N ASP A 881 -4.01 38.68 -36.13
CA ASP A 881 -4.91 37.56 -35.92
C ASP A 881 -5.00 36.62 -37.15
N ALA A 882 -4.66 37.07 -38.36
CA ALA A 882 -4.54 36.23 -39.56
C ALA A 882 -3.16 35.56 -39.70
N TRP A 883 -2.25 35.85 -38.76
CA TRP A 883 -0.84 35.43 -38.73
C TRP A 883 0.06 36.07 -39.78
N ASN A 884 -0.26 37.27 -40.25
CA ASN A 884 0.72 38.08 -40.98
C ASN A 884 1.71 38.69 -39.96
N THR A 885 3.01 38.58 -40.23
CA THR A 885 4.10 38.91 -39.27
C THR A 885 5.11 39.93 -39.82
N VAL A 886 5.56 40.85 -38.97
CA VAL A 886 6.61 41.86 -39.24
C VAL A 886 7.68 41.83 -38.11
N THR A 887 8.98 41.92 -38.43
CA THR A 887 10.10 41.87 -37.44
C THR A 887 11.09 43.06 -37.53
N HIS A 888 11.82 43.34 -36.45
CA HIS A 888 12.86 44.40 -36.37
C HIS A 888 13.90 44.17 -35.25
N ASP A 889 15.16 44.61 -35.39
CA ASP A 889 16.26 44.35 -34.43
C ASP A 889 17.07 45.61 -34.03
N TRP A 890 17.57 45.66 -32.78
CA TRP A 890 18.46 46.68 -32.20
C TRP A 890 19.67 46.07 -31.44
N VAL A 891 20.72 46.86 -31.23
CA VAL A 891 21.92 46.50 -30.42
C VAL A 891 22.16 47.55 -29.33
N PHE A 892 22.24 47.13 -28.07
CA PHE A 892 22.50 47.95 -26.89
C PHE A 892 23.95 47.78 -26.43
N VAL A 893 24.72 48.87 -26.38
CA VAL A 893 26.13 48.87 -25.95
C VAL A 893 26.25 49.50 -24.56
N ILE A 894 26.77 48.76 -23.58
CA ILE A 894 26.81 49.21 -22.18
C ILE A 894 28.10 49.96 -21.89
N SER A 895 28.03 51.27 -21.66
CA SER A 895 29.20 52.11 -21.36
C SER A 895 29.61 52.05 -19.89
N ASP A 896 30.86 52.42 -19.61
CA ASP A 896 31.38 52.60 -18.25
C ASP A 896 30.55 53.62 -17.44
N GLY A 897 30.28 53.32 -16.18
CA GLY A 897 29.47 54.17 -15.30
C GLY A 897 29.59 53.85 -13.80
N LEU A 898 30.52 53.00 -13.39
CA LEU A 898 30.74 52.64 -11.98
C LEU A 898 32.20 52.94 -11.61
N GLY A 899 32.45 53.33 -10.36
CA GLY A 899 33.82 53.59 -9.89
C GLY A 899 34.57 52.32 -9.47
N PRO A 900 35.91 52.41 -9.26
CA PRO A 900 36.73 51.27 -8.89
C PRO A 900 36.35 50.63 -7.55
N THR A 901 36.47 49.31 -7.43
CA THR A 901 36.25 48.57 -6.18
C THR A 901 37.52 48.56 -5.30
N ILE A 902 37.43 49.14 -4.10
CA ILE A 902 38.56 49.31 -3.16
C ILE A 902 38.56 48.23 -2.06
N ILE A 903 39.65 47.45 -1.96
CA ILE A 903 39.83 46.38 -0.97
C ILE A 903 41.16 46.54 -0.20
N PRO A 904 41.15 47.12 1.03
CA PRO A 904 42.36 47.37 1.81
C PRO A 904 42.73 46.25 2.81
N ASP A 905 44.02 46.01 3.01
CA ASP A 905 44.59 45.15 4.06
C ASP A 905 45.76 45.84 4.81
N ILE A 906 45.97 45.54 6.10
CA ILE A 906 47.02 46.15 6.92
C ILE A 906 48.00 45.09 7.44
N ILE A 907 49.28 45.26 7.11
CA ILE A 907 50.37 44.37 7.50
C ILE A 907 51.27 45.07 8.51
N ALA A 908 51.40 44.54 9.72
CA ALA A 908 52.29 45.02 10.78
C ALA A 908 53.47 44.06 10.96
N ASN A 909 54.70 44.57 10.82
CA ASN A 909 55.97 43.84 10.97
C ASN A 909 56.05 42.52 10.17
N GLY A 910 55.45 42.49 8.98
CA GLY A 910 55.43 41.34 8.06
C GLY A 910 54.25 40.38 8.22
N THR A 911 53.33 40.63 9.14
CA THR A 911 52.11 39.82 9.34
C THR A 911 50.85 40.68 9.23
N PRO A 912 49.77 40.21 8.57
CA PRO A 912 48.48 40.88 8.61
C PRO A 912 48.00 41.05 10.05
N ILE A 913 47.39 42.20 10.35
CA ILE A 913 46.91 42.47 11.70
C ILE A 913 45.77 41.51 12.08
N SER A 914 45.81 41.00 13.30
CA SER A 914 44.76 40.14 13.83
C SER A 914 44.61 40.36 15.34
N PRO A 915 43.55 39.86 15.98
CA PRO A 915 43.41 39.93 17.44
C PRO A 915 44.60 39.30 18.20
N GLU A 916 45.26 38.30 17.60
CA GLU A 916 46.44 37.63 18.17
C GLU A 916 47.76 38.39 17.92
N SER A 917 47.80 39.19 16.85
CA SER A 917 48.93 40.04 16.46
C SER A 917 48.45 41.48 16.18
N PRO A 918 48.06 42.24 17.23
CA PRO A 918 47.62 43.62 17.07
C PRO A 918 48.81 44.51 16.70
N ALA A 919 48.57 45.54 15.89
CA ALA A 919 49.57 46.56 15.60
C ALA A 919 49.96 47.32 16.88
N ARG A 920 51.26 47.54 17.09
CA ARG A 920 51.81 48.23 18.27
C ARG A 920 52.64 49.44 17.88
N ALA A 921 52.69 50.40 18.79
CA ALA A 921 53.52 51.59 18.66
C ALA A 921 54.99 51.19 18.52
N GLY A 922 55.57 51.50 17.35
CA GLY A 922 56.93 51.12 16.96
C GLY A 922 57.03 50.05 15.87
N ASP A 923 55.93 49.40 15.49
CA ASP A 923 55.89 48.44 14.38
C ASP A 923 55.97 49.15 13.01
N SER A 924 56.53 48.46 12.02
CA SER A 924 56.43 48.90 10.60
C SER A 924 55.09 48.45 10.04
N MET A 925 54.22 49.40 9.68
CA MET A 925 52.88 49.15 9.13
C MET A 925 52.82 49.46 7.63
N ILE A 926 52.15 48.59 6.86
CA ILE A 926 51.94 48.72 5.40
C ILE A 926 50.46 48.53 5.09
N LEU A 927 49.86 49.45 4.33
CA LEU A 927 48.56 49.31 3.69
C LEU A 927 48.74 48.62 2.33
N SER A 928 48.09 47.49 2.13
CA SER A 928 48.08 46.73 0.89
C SER A 928 46.73 46.94 0.19
N LEU A 929 46.74 47.36 -1.07
CA LEU A 929 45.52 47.53 -1.88
C LEU A 929 45.35 46.43 -2.93
N THR A 930 46.29 45.48 -3.01
CA THR A 930 46.45 44.47 -4.06
C THR A 930 45.15 43.83 -4.58
N ASP A 931 44.14 43.60 -3.73
CA ASP A 931 42.88 42.96 -4.12
C ASP A 931 41.86 43.89 -4.81
N SER A 932 42.16 45.18 -4.92
CA SER A 932 41.32 46.19 -5.58
C SER A 932 41.35 46.06 -7.11
N PHE A 933 40.27 46.46 -7.79
CA PHE A 933 40.12 46.40 -9.26
C PHE A 933 39.04 47.38 -9.77
N ASP A 934 39.00 47.66 -11.07
CA ASP A 934 37.94 48.41 -11.76
C ASP A 934 37.23 47.48 -12.78
N ASP A 935 35.95 47.72 -13.13
CA ASP A 935 35.16 46.80 -13.95
C ASP A 935 35.63 46.74 -15.41
N LEU A 936 36.02 47.87 -16.01
CA LEU A 936 36.53 47.94 -17.39
C LEU A 936 38.00 48.38 -17.47
N ASP A 937 38.44 49.32 -16.64
CA ASP A 937 39.79 49.85 -16.70
C ASP A 937 40.82 48.90 -16.08
N ALA A 938 42.05 48.94 -16.61
CA ALA A 938 43.17 48.27 -15.98
C ALA A 938 43.52 48.99 -14.66
N ILE A 939 43.88 48.24 -13.61
CA ILE A 939 44.17 48.81 -12.28
C ILE A 939 45.29 49.86 -12.30
N VAL A 940 46.17 49.77 -13.30
CA VAL A 940 47.31 50.69 -13.49
C VAL A 940 46.87 52.07 -13.97
N ASP A 941 45.69 52.18 -14.57
CA ASP A 941 45.11 53.41 -15.08
C ASP A 941 44.20 54.09 -14.04
N VAL A 942 43.87 53.39 -12.95
CA VAL A 942 43.15 53.94 -11.79
C VAL A 942 44.04 54.86 -10.96
N VAL A 943 43.52 56.03 -10.61
CA VAL A 943 44.21 57.05 -9.80
C VAL A 943 43.79 56.93 -8.33
N TRP A 944 44.75 56.97 -7.41
CA TRP A 944 44.51 56.71 -5.98
C TRP A 944 44.88 57.89 -5.06
N GLU A 945 44.13 58.04 -3.98
CA GLU A 945 44.44 58.96 -2.88
C GLU A 945 44.25 58.27 -1.52
N VAL A 946 45.24 58.35 -0.63
CA VAL A 946 45.19 57.77 0.72
C VAL A 946 45.52 58.83 1.76
N ARG A 947 44.66 58.99 2.77
CA ARG A 947 44.84 59.90 3.90
C ARG A 947 44.86 59.16 5.23
N VAL A 948 45.75 59.57 6.13
CA VAL A 948 45.80 59.10 7.53
C VAL A 948 45.54 60.28 8.45
N ASN A 949 44.53 60.19 9.32
CA ASN A 949 44.08 61.26 10.21
C ASN A 949 43.86 62.60 9.47
N GLY A 950 43.34 62.54 8.24
CA GLY A 950 43.09 63.69 7.38
C GLY A 950 44.32 64.25 6.64
N THR A 951 45.52 63.71 6.86
CA THR A 951 46.73 64.09 6.12
C THR A 951 46.97 63.13 4.95
N ALA A 952 47.08 63.64 3.73
CA ALA A 952 47.37 62.82 2.55
C ALA A 952 48.80 62.25 2.62
N ILE A 953 48.89 60.92 2.50
CA ILE A 953 50.16 60.18 2.44
C ILE A 953 50.46 59.69 1.02
N ALA A 954 49.42 59.59 0.18
CA ALA A 954 49.51 59.42 -1.27
C ALA A 954 48.38 60.26 -1.90
N GLU A 955 48.66 61.05 -2.93
CA GLU A 955 47.70 61.94 -3.59
C GLU A 955 47.95 61.91 -5.09
N GLY A 956 46.92 61.53 -5.88
CA GLY A 956 47.05 61.34 -7.32
C GLY A 956 48.08 60.26 -7.70
N ALA A 957 48.19 59.23 -6.87
CA ALA A 957 49.24 58.23 -6.96
C ALA A 957 48.86 57.11 -7.93
N MET A 958 49.86 56.57 -8.63
CA MET A 958 49.70 55.44 -9.55
C MET A 958 49.76 54.11 -8.79
N TRP A 959 49.21 53.04 -9.36
CA TRP A 959 49.15 51.72 -8.73
C TRP A 959 50.47 51.25 -8.10
N ALA A 960 51.59 51.37 -8.81
CA ALA A 960 52.92 50.95 -8.32
C ALA A 960 53.39 51.67 -7.05
N GLU A 961 52.82 52.84 -6.74
CA GLU A 961 53.14 53.65 -5.56
C GLU A 961 52.24 53.30 -4.37
N VAL A 962 51.01 52.82 -4.62
CA VAL A 962 49.98 52.60 -3.60
C VAL A 962 49.67 51.13 -3.31
N GLU A 963 50.09 50.20 -4.17
CA GLU A 963 49.83 48.76 -3.99
C GLU A 963 50.24 48.29 -2.58
N LYS A 964 51.41 48.75 -2.09
CA LYS A 964 51.94 48.47 -0.74
C LYS A 964 52.53 49.73 -0.12
N LEU A 965 51.65 50.55 0.46
CA LEU A 965 51.98 51.87 0.99
C LEU A 965 52.37 51.82 2.49
N PRO A 966 53.60 52.19 2.88
CA PRO A 966 54.00 52.23 4.29
C PRO A 966 53.30 53.37 5.06
N LEU A 967 52.75 53.07 6.24
CA LEU A 967 52.06 54.02 7.11
C LEU A 967 53.01 54.61 8.16
N SER A 968 53.07 55.95 8.26
CA SER A 968 53.93 56.67 9.21
C SER A 968 53.29 56.83 10.60
N ILE A 969 52.75 55.76 11.16
CA ILE A 969 52.09 55.77 12.48
C ILE A 969 53.06 55.25 13.53
N THR A 970 53.42 56.09 14.51
CA THR A 970 54.40 55.73 15.56
C THR A 970 53.86 55.84 16.98
N GLU A 971 52.70 56.46 17.16
CA GLU A 971 52.08 56.68 18.47
C GLU A 971 50.91 55.70 18.69
N PRO A 972 50.62 55.29 19.93
CA PRO A 972 49.45 54.48 20.23
C PRO A 972 48.17 55.34 20.15
N GLY A 973 47.10 54.75 19.64
CA GLY A 973 45.82 55.45 19.41
C GLY A 973 45.01 54.83 18.29
N ILE A 974 43.86 55.45 17.97
CA ILE A 974 43.04 55.09 16.82
C ILE A 974 43.33 56.08 15.69
N HIS A 975 43.73 55.57 14.53
CA HIS A 975 44.08 56.37 13.34
C HIS A 975 43.06 56.12 12.21
N LEU A 976 42.45 57.16 11.67
CA LEU A 976 41.50 57.05 10.56
C LEU A 976 42.24 56.97 9.22
N ILE A 977 41.99 55.91 8.45
CA ILE A 977 42.47 55.71 7.09
C ILE A 977 41.31 56.00 6.14
N HIS A 978 41.55 56.85 5.14
CA HIS A 978 40.58 57.20 4.09
C HIS A 978 41.22 56.98 2.72
N ILE A 979 40.54 56.28 1.82
CA ILE A 979 41.04 55.91 0.49
C ILE A 979 40.00 56.33 -0.55
N LEU A 980 40.46 56.96 -1.63
CA LEU A 980 39.65 57.29 -2.81
C LEU A 980 40.32 56.73 -4.07
N ALA A 981 39.51 56.33 -5.05
CA ALA A 981 39.96 55.84 -6.35
C ALA A 981 39.10 56.42 -7.49
N TRP A 982 39.74 56.73 -8.63
CA TRP A 982 39.08 57.22 -9.85
C TRP A 982 39.52 56.42 -11.08
N ASP A 983 38.55 56.02 -11.90
CA ASP A 983 38.79 55.41 -13.21
C ASP A 983 39.05 56.45 -14.32
N THR A 984 39.19 56.01 -15.57
CA THR A 984 39.47 56.87 -16.73
C THR A 984 38.23 57.59 -17.26
N ALA A 985 37.02 57.05 -17.02
CA ALA A 985 35.75 57.69 -17.33
C ALA A 985 35.37 58.81 -16.33
N GLY A 986 36.07 58.87 -15.19
CA GLY A 986 35.89 59.83 -14.13
C GLY A 986 34.93 59.40 -13.02
N ASN A 987 34.51 58.14 -12.98
CA ASN A 987 33.75 57.63 -11.84
C ASN A 987 34.67 57.41 -10.64
N MET A 988 34.12 57.51 -9.43
CA MET A 988 34.89 57.59 -8.18
C MET A 988 34.26 56.73 -7.10
N GLU A 989 35.10 56.08 -6.28
CA GLU A 989 34.69 55.36 -5.08
C GLU A 989 35.56 55.75 -3.86
N GLU A 990 34.99 55.70 -2.65
CA GLU A 990 35.69 56.04 -1.40
C GLU A 990 35.41 55.08 -0.23
N ILE A 991 36.42 54.83 0.62
CA ILE A 991 36.28 54.02 1.84
C ILE A 991 37.08 54.58 3.03
N SER A 992 36.49 54.53 4.23
CA SER A 992 37.09 54.99 5.49
C SER A 992 37.04 53.93 6.59
N PHE A 993 38.14 53.70 7.32
CA PHE A 993 38.17 52.81 8.49
C PHE A 993 39.21 53.21 9.55
N GLY A 994 39.00 52.81 10.81
CA GLY A 994 39.89 53.13 11.93
C GLY A 994 40.89 52.01 12.26
N LEU A 995 42.18 52.33 12.32
CA LEU A 995 43.26 51.45 12.73
C LEU A 995 43.65 51.69 14.20
N ALA A 996 43.46 50.70 15.07
CA ALA A 996 43.84 50.76 16.47
C ALA A 996 45.28 50.27 16.69
N VAL A 997 46.16 51.16 17.19
CA VAL A 997 47.57 50.87 17.50
C VAL A 997 47.75 50.84 19.01
N SER A 998 48.19 49.69 19.53
CA SER A 998 48.38 49.47 20.98
C SER A 998 49.71 50.06 21.50
N PRO A 999 49.80 50.43 22.79
CA PRO A 999 51.05 50.90 23.40
C PRO A 999 52.20 49.89 23.35
N ALA A 1000 53.43 50.40 23.51
CA ALA A 1000 54.63 49.58 23.61
C ALA A 1000 54.64 48.73 24.90
N ARG A 1001 55.32 47.57 24.87
CA ARG A 1001 55.47 46.68 26.04
C ARG A 1001 56.28 47.34 27.16
N GLY A 1002 55.97 47.00 28.41
CA GLY A 1002 56.60 47.54 29.62
C GLY A 1002 55.61 48.13 30.63
N VAL A 1003 56.13 48.59 31.77
CA VAL A 1003 55.35 49.26 32.83
C VAL A 1003 56.01 50.59 33.18
N TYR A 1004 55.25 51.69 33.05
CA TYR A 1004 55.74 53.06 33.20
C TYR A 1004 54.77 53.90 34.04
N ILE A 1005 55.06 54.03 35.34
CA ILE A 1005 54.15 54.61 36.34
C ILE A 1005 54.41 56.10 36.57
N SER A 1006 53.34 56.89 36.60
CA SER A 1006 53.36 58.30 37.02
C SER A 1006 52.20 58.63 37.96
N LEU A 1007 52.43 59.53 38.92
CA LEU A 1007 51.41 60.01 39.85
C LEU A 1007 50.52 61.07 39.18
N LEU A 1008 49.20 60.91 39.28
CA LEU A 1008 48.23 61.91 38.81
C LEU A 1008 47.80 62.87 39.91
N GLN A 1009 47.42 62.34 41.08
CA GLN A 1009 46.99 63.14 42.23
C GLN A 1009 47.07 62.34 43.54
N HIS A 1010 47.10 63.05 44.66
CA HIS A 1010 46.94 62.47 45.99
C HIS A 1010 46.06 63.36 46.87
N VAL A 1011 45.26 62.76 47.75
CA VAL A 1011 44.38 63.47 48.68
C VAL A 1011 44.41 62.81 50.06
N MET A 1012 44.36 63.63 51.11
CA MET A 1012 44.19 63.17 52.49
C MET A 1012 42.73 63.39 52.90
N VAL A 1013 42.14 62.37 53.51
CA VAL A 1013 40.79 62.38 54.05
C VAL A 1013 40.86 62.09 55.55
N GLY A 1014 40.26 62.97 56.35
CA GLY A 1014 40.36 62.96 57.82
C GLY A 1014 41.02 64.24 58.34
N ASP A 1015 40.76 64.59 59.59
CA ASP A 1015 41.38 65.76 60.21
C ASP A 1015 42.83 65.41 60.60
N PRO A 1016 43.85 66.14 60.11
CA PRO A 1016 45.25 65.83 60.37
C PRO A 1016 45.65 66.28 61.78
N ILE A 1017 45.00 65.72 62.79
CA ILE A 1017 45.25 66.02 64.20
C ILE A 1017 45.99 64.83 64.81
N GLU A 1018 47.02 65.13 65.60
CA GLU A 1018 47.75 64.12 66.34
C GLU A 1018 46.79 63.22 67.15
N GLY A 1019 46.90 61.90 67.03
CA GLY A 1019 46.04 60.91 67.68
C GLY A 1019 44.82 60.45 66.88
N GLU A 1020 44.50 61.09 65.74
CA GLU A 1020 43.42 60.67 64.83
C GLU A 1020 43.96 59.80 63.68
N GLU A 1021 43.04 59.08 63.03
CA GLU A 1021 43.31 58.26 61.85
C GLU A 1021 42.97 59.04 60.58
N ILE A 1022 43.91 59.06 59.63
CA ILE A 1022 43.71 59.65 58.30
C ILE A 1022 43.86 58.59 57.21
N THR A 1023 43.18 58.80 56.09
CA THR A 1023 43.34 57.98 54.88
C THR A 1023 43.94 58.82 53.76
N ILE A 1024 45.00 58.32 53.14
CA ILE A 1024 45.64 58.94 51.99
C ILE A 1024 45.30 58.12 50.76
N ILE A 1025 44.72 58.75 49.75
CA ILE A 1025 44.40 58.12 48.48
C ILE A 1025 45.31 58.73 47.41
N ALA A 1026 46.04 57.89 46.67
CA ALA A 1026 46.84 58.27 45.52
C ALA A 1026 46.26 57.65 44.25
N THR A 1027 46.10 58.46 43.21
CA THR A 1027 45.73 58.02 41.85
C THR A 1027 46.99 58.04 40.99
N LEU A 1028 47.34 56.89 40.42
CA LEU A 1028 48.49 56.71 39.54
C LEU A 1028 48.04 56.18 38.18
N GLN A 1029 48.89 56.31 37.17
CA GLN A 1029 48.66 55.76 35.83
C GLN A 1029 49.88 55.00 35.32
N ASN A 1030 49.63 53.96 34.53
CA ASN A 1030 50.60 53.20 33.76
C ASN A 1030 50.42 53.48 32.26
N THR A 1031 51.50 53.85 31.57
CA THR A 1031 51.48 54.13 30.12
C THR A 1031 52.00 52.96 29.26
N GLY A 1032 52.45 51.87 29.88
CA GLY A 1032 52.91 50.68 29.17
C GLY A 1032 51.86 49.57 29.10
N ALA A 1033 52.02 48.67 28.12
CA ALA A 1033 51.02 47.63 27.81
C ALA A 1033 51.03 46.41 28.76
N ASP A 1034 51.91 46.38 29.78
CA ASP A 1034 52.01 45.27 30.73
C ASP A 1034 51.35 45.59 32.08
N LEU A 1035 50.86 44.55 32.76
CA LEU A 1035 50.28 44.63 34.10
C LEU A 1035 51.37 44.58 35.18
N ALA A 1036 51.12 45.20 36.33
CA ALA A 1036 51.99 45.12 37.51
C ALA A 1036 51.18 45.04 38.80
N ALA A 1037 51.86 44.87 39.93
CA ALA A 1037 51.28 44.95 41.27
C ALA A 1037 52.12 45.88 42.14
N GLY A 1038 51.50 46.66 43.04
CA GLY A 1038 52.24 47.58 43.91
C GLY A 1038 51.48 48.09 45.13
N MET A 1039 52.20 48.71 46.07
CA MET A 1039 51.69 49.16 47.38
C MET A 1039 52.10 50.60 47.68
N LEU A 1040 51.23 51.36 48.37
CA LEU A 1040 51.53 52.70 48.87
C LEU A 1040 52.03 52.62 50.32
N CYS A 1041 53.20 53.18 50.59
CA CYS A 1041 53.87 53.09 51.88
C CYS A 1041 54.21 54.46 52.46
N SER A 1042 54.11 54.58 53.79
CA SER A 1042 54.61 55.68 54.59
C SER A 1042 55.31 55.20 55.86
N GLY A 1043 56.59 55.57 56.02
CA GLY A 1043 57.42 54.99 57.07
C GLY A 1043 57.45 53.45 56.98
N SER A 1044 56.96 52.79 58.04
CA SER A 1044 56.83 51.32 58.12
C SER A 1044 55.41 50.79 57.87
N GLY A 1045 54.44 51.67 57.59
CA GLY A 1045 53.07 51.27 57.25
C GLY A 1045 52.90 51.26 55.73
N CYS A 1046 52.40 50.16 55.17
CA CYS A 1046 52.07 50.03 53.75
C CYS A 1046 50.61 49.62 53.59
N SER A 1047 50.02 49.99 52.46
CA SER A 1047 48.68 49.55 52.05
C SER A 1047 48.72 48.09 51.61
N ASP A 1048 47.53 47.53 51.40
CA ASP A 1048 47.40 46.31 50.61
C ASP A 1048 47.89 46.54 49.17
N GLU A 1049 48.28 45.44 48.51
CA GLU A 1049 48.75 45.45 47.14
C GLU A 1049 47.58 45.69 46.17
N VAL A 1050 47.80 46.60 45.23
CA VAL A 1050 46.86 46.93 44.16
C VAL A 1050 47.40 46.52 42.80
N ILE A 1051 46.48 46.15 41.91
CA ILE A 1051 46.81 45.87 40.52
C ILE A 1051 47.04 47.19 39.79
N VAL A 1052 48.18 47.27 39.13
CA VAL A 1052 48.53 48.31 38.16
C VAL A 1052 47.98 47.89 36.80
N ASN A 1053 46.95 48.59 36.35
CA ASN A 1053 46.31 48.33 35.05
C ASN A 1053 47.27 48.61 33.88
N ALA A 1054 47.18 47.85 32.80
CA ALA A 1054 47.94 48.08 31.56
C ALA A 1054 47.31 49.20 30.73
N ALA A 1055 48.10 49.87 29.90
CA ALA A 1055 47.62 50.81 28.89
C ALA A 1055 47.13 50.06 27.63
N ASP A 1056 46.09 50.59 26.99
CA ASP A 1056 45.56 50.10 25.71
C ASP A 1056 45.55 51.22 24.66
N SER A 1057 45.00 50.96 23.47
CA SER A 1057 44.92 51.95 22.38
C SER A 1057 43.97 53.12 22.69
N VAL A 1058 43.22 53.07 23.80
CA VAL A 1058 42.26 54.08 24.23
C VAL A 1058 42.86 54.99 25.31
N GLY A 1059 43.76 54.49 26.15
CA GLY A 1059 44.47 55.33 27.11
C GLY A 1059 45.36 54.59 28.13
N PRO A 1060 46.00 55.35 29.04
CA PRO A 1060 46.82 54.76 30.11
C PRO A 1060 45.96 54.06 31.17
N GLY A 1061 46.50 52.98 31.74
CA GLY A 1061 45.87 52.24 32.82
C GLY A 1061 45.91 53.02 34.14
N VAL A 1062 44.80 53.66 34.52
CA VAL A 1062 44.67 54.42 35.77
C VAL A 1062 44.24 53.51 36.91
N PHE A 1063 44.81 53.69 38.10
CA PHE A 1063 44.45 52.94 39.30
C PHE A 1063 44.61 53.81 40.57
N ASN A 1064 43.88 53.43 41.63
CA ASN A 1064 43.89 54.12 42.92
C ASN A 1064 44.43 53.20 44.01
N VAL A 1065 45.17 53.77 44.95
CA VAL A 1065 45.68 53.08 46.13
C VAL A 1065 45.45 53.94 47.38
N SER A 1066 45.00 53.31 48.47
CA SER A 1066 44.69 54.00 49.72
C SER A 1066 45.51 53.46 50.89
N LEU A 1067 46.11 54.35 51.66
CA LEU A 1067 46.89 54.04 52.85
C LEU A 1067 46.25 54.70 54.08
N VAL A 1068 45.88 53.89 55.07
CA VAL A 1068 45.35 54.37 56.35
C VAL A 1068 46.51 54.55 57.33
N LEU A 1069 46.64 55.74 57.92
CA LEU A 1069 47.71 56.09 58.84
C LEU A 1069 47.15 56.64 60.15
N ASN A 1070 47.67 56.10 61.26
CA ASN A 1070 47.41 56.64 62.60
C ASN A 1070 48.49 57.66 62.96
N LEU A 1071 48.09 58.92 63.16
CA LEU A 1071 49.00 60.05 63.35
C LEU A 1071 49.57 60.09 64.77
N LYS A 1072 50.75 59.51 64.98
CA LYS A 1072 51.39 59.42 66.32
C LYS A 1072 52.29 60.61 66.70
N GLY A 1073 52.43 61.60 65.83
CA GLY A 1073 53.26 62.79 66.05
C GLY A 1073 53.21 63.75 64.87
N THR A 1074 53.85 64.91 65.00
CA THR A 1074 53.78 66.01 64.02
C THR A 1074 54.87 65.97 62.93
N ALA A 1075 55.48 64.79 62.70
CA ALA A 1075 56.49 64.63 61.65
C ALA A 1075 55.84 64.67 60.25
N PRO A 1076 56.54 65.17 59.21
CA PRO A 1076 56.04 65.13 57.85
C PRO A 1076 55.77 63.69 57.38
N ILE A 1077 54.72 63.50 56.60
CA ILE A 1077 54.33 62.18 56.07
C ILE A 1077 55.16 61.92 54.79
N ASP A 1078 56.06 60.95 54.82
CA ASP A 1078 56.79 60.49 53.62
C ASP A 1078 55.98 59.43 52.88
N LEU A 1079 55.64 59.63 51.61
CA LEU A 1079 54.81 58.72 50.82
C LEU A 1079 55.58 58.17 49.62
N ARG A 1080 55.49 56.86 49.37
CA ARG A 1080 56.07 56.23 48.18
C ARG A 1080 55.25 55.03 47.71
N PHE A 1081 55.17 54.82 46.41
CA PHE A 1081 54.52 53.67 45.79
C PHE A 1081 55.57 52.70 45.23
N GLU A 1082 55.61 51.47 45.74
CA GLU A 1082 56.55 50.42 45.33
C GLU A 1082 55.80 49.40 44.46
N TRP A 1083 56.36 48.98 43.31
CA TRP A 1083 55.69 48.07 42.37
C TRP A 1083 56.64 47.07 41.69
N ILE A 1084 56.07 45.94 41.23
CA ILE A 1084 56.74 44.88 40.48
C ILE A 1084 55.82 44.30 39.39
N SER A 1085 56.39 43.94 38.24
CA SER A 1085 55.71 43.30 37.11
C SER A 1085 56.50 42.07 36.67
N ASP A 1086 55.87 40.91 36.80
CA ASP A 1086 56.44 39.64 36.32
C ASP A 1086 56.35 39.53 34.78
N SER A 1087 55.30 40.10 34.15
CA SER A 1087 55.11 40.02 32.68
C SER A 1087 56.13 40.86 31.91
N ALA A 1088 56.52 42.02 32.46
CA ALA A 1088 57.57 42.85 31.90
C ALA A 1088 58.96 42.57 32.51
N GLY A 1089 59.05 41.85 33.63
CA GLY A 1089 60.30 41.63 34.38
C GLY A 1089 60.89 42.90 35.00
N MET A 1090 60.04 43.87 35.36
CA MET A 1090 60.43 45.20 35.85
C MET A 1090 59.94 45.45 37.28
N SER A 1091 60.66 46.26 38.07
CA SER A 1091 60.18 46.77 39.36
C SER A 1091 60.68 48.19 39.59
N GLY A 1092 59.99 48.95 40.45
CA GLY A 1092 60.30 50.36 40.67
C GLY A 1092 59.65 50.96 41.91
N VAL A 1093 60.11 52.15 42.30
CA VAL A 1093 59.58 52.93 43.42
C VAL A 1093 59.33 54.37 42.97
N VAL A 1094 58.14 54.90 43.25
CA VAL A 1094 57.72 56.27 42.93
C VAL A 1094 57.51 57.04 44.24
N HIS A 1095 58.32 58.06 44.50
CA HIS A 1095 58.15 58.93 45.67
C HIS A 1095 57.05 59.98 45.42
N ILE A 1096 56.20 60.24 46.42
CA ILE A 1096 55.06 61.15 46.34
C ILE A 1096 55.33 62.35 47.27
N GLU A 1097 55.68 63.49 46.69
CA GLU A 1097 55.84 64.75 47.41
C GLU A 1097 54.48 65.24 47.92
N ASN A 1098 54.40 65.67 49.19
CA ASN A 1098 53.17 66.17 49.79
C ASN A 1098 53.47 67.25 50.85
N ASP A 1099 52.55 68.21 50.99
CA ASP A 1099 52.64 69.32 51.95
C ASP A 1099 51.75 69.11 53.18
N TYR A 1100 51.46 67.86 53.53
CA TYR A 1100 50.54 67.55 54.63
C TYR A 1100 51.14 67.92 56.00
N VAL A 1101 50.43 68.78 56.74
CA VAL A 1101 50.84 69.24 58.07
C VAL A 1101 49.90 68.67 59.13
N VAL A 1102 50.47 68.00 60.13
CA VAL A 1102 49.72 67.44 61.26
C VAL A 1102 49.68 68.46 62.40
N GLU A 1103 48.48 68.88 62.81
CA GLU A 1103 48.24 69.81 63.92
C GLU A 1103 48.27 69.09 65.29
N PRO A 1104 48.88 69.69 66.32
CA PRO A 1104 48.90 69.09 67.65
C PRO A 1104 47.57 69.31 68.40
N GLN A 1105 47.12 68.31 69.17
CA GLN A 1105 45.78 68.28 69.82
C GLN A 1105 45.42 69.49 70.71
N TRP A 1106 46.41 70.24 71.22
CA TRP A 1106 46.17 71.35 72.15
C TRP A 1106 45.80 72.68 71.47
N GLN A 1107 45.88 72.78 70.13
CA GLN A 1107 45.69 74.03 69.40
C GLN A 1107 44.22 74.50 69.35
N ALA A 1108 43.25 73.60 69.15
CA ALA A 1108 41.83 73.93 69.07
C ALA A 1108 41.21 74.47 70.39
N PRO A 1109 41.46 73.90 71.58
CA PRO A 1109 40.99 74.46 72.85
C PRO A 1109 41.50 75.89 73.12
N MET A 1110 42.71 76.21 72.63
CA MET A 1110 43.37 77.49 72.88
C MET A 1110 42.78 78.62 72.02
N GLN A 1111 42.35 78.33 70.79
CA GLN A 1111 41.65 79.28 69.92
C GLN A 1111 40.23 79.59 70.43
N VAL A 1112 39.50 78.60 70.97
CA VAL A 1112 38.19 78.82 71.61
C VAL A 1112 38.33 79.70 72.86
N LEU A 1113 39.35 79.48 73.69
CA LEU A 1113 39.62 80.31 74.87
C LEU A 1113 39.87 81.78 74.46
N LEU A 1114 40.70 82.03 73.43
CA LEU A 1114 40.98 83.36 72.91
C LEU A 1114 39.75 84.06 72.31
N GLY A 1115 38.89 83.30 71.61
CA GLY A 1115 37.63 83.79 71.04
C GLY A 1115 36.60 84.20 72.09
N VAL A 1116 36.44 83.41 73.16
CA VAL A 1116 35.58 83.77 74.30
C VAL A 1116 36.11 85.01 75.02
N LEU A 1117 37.43 85.14 75.16
CA LEU A 1117 38.06 86.31 75.79
C LEU A 1117 37.83 87.60 74.98
N THR A 1118 37.84 87.52 73.64
CA THR A 1118 37.56 88.66 72.76
C THR A 1118 36.09 89.09 72.80
N VAL A 1119 35.15 88.15 72.83
CA VAL A 1119 33.71 88.44 72.97
C VAL A 1119 33.40 89.07 74.34
N LEU A 1120 34.00 88.57 75.42
CA LEU A 1120 33.84 89.16 76.76
C LEU A 1120 34.43 90.58 76.84
N MET A 1121 35.57 90.86 76.20
CA MET A 1121 36.12 92.23 76.11
C MET A 1121 35.19 93.17 75.33
N LEU A 1122 34.57 92.70 74.23
CA LEU A 1122 33.62 93.48 73.43
C LEU A 1122 32.31 93.78 74.19
N LEU A 1123 31.80 92.83 74.99
CA LEU A 1123 30.63 93.03 75.84
C LEU A 1123 30.90 94.00 76.99
N ALA A 1124 32.08 93.93 77.62
CA ALA A 1124 32.50 94.88 78.65
C ALA A 1124 32.68 96.31 78.08
N TRP A 1125 33.22 96.44 76.86
CA TRP A 1125 33.34 97.70 76.14
C TRP A 1125 31.96 98.27 75.75
N GLY A 1126 31.03 97.43 75.29
CA GLY A 1126 29.66 97.83 74.95
C GLY A 1126 28.83 98.29 76.16
N ALA A 1127 28.94 97.61 77.30
CA ALA A 1127 28.24 97.99 78.54
C ALA A 1127 28.73 99.34 79.11
N HIS A 1128 30.02 99.66 78.99
CA HIS A 1128 30.57 100.94 79.42
C HIS A 1128 30.11 102.13 78.54
N ARG A 1129 29.69 101.87 77.29
CA ARG A 1129 29.34 102.93 76.32
C ARG A 1129 27.84 103.24 76.26
N LEU A 1130 26.98 102.31 76.67
CA LEU A 1130 25.51 102.47 76.67
C LEU A 1130 24.96 103.07 77.98
N TRP A 1131 25.67 102.95 79.11
CA TRP A 1131 25.26 103.55 80.39
C TRP A 1131 26.29 104.58 80.87
N GLY A 1132 25.97 105.86 80.65
CA GLY A 1132 26.73 107.01 81.15
C GLY A 1132 26.65 107.15 82.68
N GLN A 1133 27.52 108.01 83.22
CA GLN A 1133 28.00 108.10 84.61
C GLN A 1133 26.98 108.47 85.72
N GLU A 1134 25.67 108.23 85.53
CA GLU A 1134 24.62 108.37 86.56
C GLU A 1134 23.63 107.20 86.54
N SER A 1135 24.07 106.07 87.07
CA SER A 1135 23.19 105.05 87.67
C SER A 1135 24.00 104.28 88.71
N GLN A 1136 24.46 105.02 89.72
CA GLN A 1136 25.01 104.44 90.94
C GLN A 1136 23.95 104.48 92.05
N LYS A 1137 23.47 103.26 92.38
CA LYS A 1137 22.93 102.77 93.66
C LYS A 1137 21.43 102.89 93.94
N PRO A 1138 20.87 101.95 94.72
CA PRO A 1138 21.28 100.57 95.03
C PRO A 1138 20.54 99.52 94.19
#